data_AF-A0A5C0B3D7-F1
#
_entry.id   AF-A0A5C0B3D7-F1
#
_cell.length_a   1.000
_cell.length_b   1.000
_cell.length_c   1.000
_cell.angle_alpha   90.00
_cell.angle_beta   90.00
_cell.angle_gamma   90.00
#
_symmetry.space_group_name_H-M   'P 1'
#
loop_
_entity.id
_entity.type
_entity.pdbx_description
1 polymer ?
#
loop_
_entity_poly.entity_id
_entity_poly.type
_entity_poly.pdbx_seq_one_letter_code
_entity_poly.pdbx_strand_id
1 'polypeptide(L)'
;MCIADWKAADSRNCEARKMTLMTIANSQRRVLLQLAAGLVLTGGLSACSRSTPRMTDAQWDELKANLRWMEGIAKKGGWRLTPLSIAPPASGGELLSLQAAMGKPLPPQLRALLERSSCVTFGWSIPSVQHPLEQLELPTGSANYNAVWDIDHIRSQAVPGFRGWVGSLQREDLASLAGRPAKWDQQFPFYSLVNGDMVTIDVSKEDGPQPVRYFSHELDMLHGMEIAPDLFTFVTEMSRLGMGGTEWASWMPFGRADGDTYYLRADSEGGKRWRAWLERDPADVGPDEPPPSIVAETQAERDLLHAARADDLPGVERAIAAGPRLDVVNDTDWFFENQTWDEEFCTALNYAVRHDNLPMIQLLVNKGATINTRRLPMDDAVQLGSLETVRWLIEKGSRVNGWKAQRHWPLHLLVEQRYRSVAPSKAELEQRIRAEQERSDARSQSKVLSSADMIQMREEMRASEIKHLTDRYASPATYEGMLDALLKAGAEPDARWDNSTTILMRADMVAAEYLLRYGADIHAQDSAGYTVLHYARSAELIRLFAAHGADVNMLAVSRGREAGEYGYTPLQGALLTAGYTSMETVLALLEVGADPLIRSADGLNSLFFCSRIEPFDLMMSKGLDPLEKAPGGMTLLHHRMSQSPPRTIFPEEVAFMDRLLGLGIPINVLDDQGRTPLHLAADRAVFPADVDLLVARGADRTIRDKAGKLPVDYAEFAEPEIRRALMPDGMKGKEGTEGRKKADKQ
;
A
#
# COMPACT_ATOMS: atom_id res chain seq x y z
N MET A 1 63.83 7.52 -1.59
CA MET A 1 63.99 8.97 -1.36
C MET A 1 63.16 9.71 -2.41
N CYS A 2 62.11 10.39 -1.93
CA CYS A 2 61.34 11.48 -2.57
C CYS A 2 60.67 11.19 -3.95
N ILE A 3 59.33 11.03 -4.00
CA ILE A 3 58.31 12.09 -4.23
C ILE A 3 58.32 12.51 -5.72
N ALA A 4 57.24 12.56 -6.51
CA ALA A 4 55.82 12.40 -6.27
C ALA A 4 55.07 12.18 -7.61
N ASP A 5 53.82 11.78 -7.40
CA ASP A 5 52.71 11.51 -8.27
C ASP A 5 52.29 12.56 -9.33
N TRP A 6 51.58 11.97 -10.29
CA TRP A 6 50.36 12.46 -10.96
C TRP A 6 50.48 13.53 -12.06
N LYS A 7 50.04 13.13 -13.26
CA LYS A 7 48.82 13.69 -13.87
C LYS A 7 48.30 12.85 -15.04
N ALA A 8 46.99 13.04 -15.25
CA ALA A 8 46.09 12.33 -16.12
C ALA A 8 46.23 12.65 -17.63
N ALA A 9 45.43 11.90 -18.40
CA ALA A 9 44.76 12.29 -19.63
C ALA A 9 45.55 12.27 -20.95
N ASP A 10 45.27 11.20 -21.72
CA ASP A 10 44.57 11.23 -23.01
C ASP A 10 45.13 12.02 -24.22
N SER A 11 44.89 11.36 -25.37
CA SER A 11 44.81 11.86 -26.75
C SER A 11 46.04 11.81 -27.67
N ARG A 12 45.88 10.95 -28.69
CA ARG A 12 46.05 11.21 -30.15
C ARG A 12 47.38 11.83 -30.63
N ASN A 13 48.09 11.16 -31.55
CA ASN A 13 47.91 11.32 -33.01
C ASN A 13 49.01 10.64 -33.86
N CYS A 14 48.55 10.11 -35.00
CA CYS A 14 49.15 10.02 -36.34
C CYS A 14 50.67 9.96 -36.59
N GLU A 15 51.04 8.85 -37.24
CA GLU A 15 51.85 8.70 -38.46
C GLU A 15 52.75 9.84 -38.95
N ALA A 16 53.98 9.43 -39.34
CA ALA A 16 54.56 9.84 -40.62
C ALA A 16 55.53 8.78 -41.20
N ARG A 17 55.18 8.26 -42.40
CA ARG A 17 56.01 8.19 -43.64
C ARG A 17 57.29 7.31 -43.63
N LYS A 18 57.74 6.64 -44.70
CA LYS A 18 57.49 6.73 -46.15
C LYS A 18 58.21 5.56 -46.87
N MET A 19 57.62 5.12 -48.00
CA MET A 19 58.25 4.75 -49.29
C MET A 19 59.25 3.57 -49.43
N THR A 20 58.71 2.43 -49.88
CA THR A 20 58.68 1.97 -51.29
C THR A 20 59.98 1.63 -52.08
N LEU A 21 60.05 0.32 -52.41
CA LEU A 21 60.58 -0.42 -53.59
C LEU A 21 62.10 -0.62 -53.72
N MET A 22 62.61 -1.84 -53.42
CA MET A 22 62.74 -3.05 -54.29
C MET A 22 63.74 -2.80 -55.45
N THR A 23 64.80 -3.58 -55.74
CA THR A 23 65.16 -5.01 -55.57
C THR A 23 66.68 -5.13 -55.89
N ILE A 24 67.45 -6.08 -55.32
CA ILE A 24 68.58 -6.82 -55.95
C ILE A 24 69.19 -7.84 -54.95
N ALA A 25 69.40 -9.07 -55.47
CA ALA A 25 70.36 -10.11 -55.07
C ALA A 25 70.31 -10.75 -53.67
N ASN A 26 69.58 -11.87 -53.60
CA ASN A 26 69.88 -12.97 -52.70
C ASN A 26 71.13 -13.74 -53.20
N SER A 27 71.93 -14.22 -52.26
CA SER A 27 72.93 -15.30 -52.41
C SER A 27 74.22 -15.04 -53.21
N GLN A 28 75.27 -14.66 -52.49
CA GLN A 28 76.51 -15.44 -52.53
C GLN A 28 76.79 -15.89 -51.09
N ARG A 29 76.76 -17.18 -50.73
CA ARG A 29 76.97 -18.41 -51.51
C ARG A 29 75.87 -19.43 -51.11
N ARG A 30 75.04 -20.03 -51.99
CA ARG A 30 75.21 -20.46 -53.38
C ARG A 30 73.89 -20.33 -54.21
N VAL A 31 73.91 -19.56 -55.31
CA VAL A 31 73.61 -19.93 -56.73
C VAL A 31 72.19 -20.55 -56.98
N LEU A 32 71.19 -19.93 -57.66
CA LEU A 32 71.07 -19.35 -59.03
C LEU A 32 69.75 -18.53 -59.21
N LEU A 33 69.84 -17.36 -59.91
CA LEU A 33 68.97 -16.72 -60.96
C LEU A 33 67.44 -17.05 -61.09
N GLN A 34 66.49 -16.23 -61.58
CA GLN A 34 66.31 -14.84 -62.06
C GLN A 34 64.81 -14.70 -62.50
N LEU A 35 64.24 -13.48 -62.40
CA LEU A 35 63.27 -12.82 -63.31
C LEU A 35 61.78 -13.26 -63.45
N ALA A 36 60.91 -12.26 -63.25
CA ALA A 36 59.60 -11.97 -63.88
C ALA A 36 58.26 -12.62 -63.39
N ALA A 37 57.29 -11.72 -63.10
CA ALA A 37 55.81 -11.80 -63.26
C ALA A 37 54.92 -12.64 -62.30
N GLY A 38 53.90 -11.98 -61.71
CA GLY A 38 52.56 -12.59 -61.52
C GLY A 38 51.89 -12.53 -60.12
N LEU A 39 51.01 -11.53 -59.91
CA LEU A 39 49.68 -11.57 -59.26
C LEU A 39 49.45 -11.95 -57.75
N VAL A 40 48.91 -10.97 -57.00
CA VAL A 40 47.56 -10.95 -56.34
C VAL A 40 47.28 -11.86 -55.11
N LEU A 41 47.05 -11.26 -53.93
CA LEU A 41 45.77 -11.23 -53.18
C LEU A 41 45.93 -10.75 -51.71
N THR A 42 44.90 -10.02 -51.27
CA THR A 42 44.64 -9.37 -49.98
C THR A 42 44.21 -10.33 -48.85
N GLY A 43 44.48 -9.97 -47.60
CA GLY A 43 43.62 -10.30 -46.43
C GLY A 43 44.32 -10.93 -45.22
N GLY A 44 44.15 -10.33 -44.04
CA GLY A 44 44.58 -10.92 -42.76
C GLY A 44 44.46 -9.96 -41.57
N LEU A 45 43.29 -9.95 -40.93
CA LEU A 45 42.93 -9.21 -39.71
C LEU A 45 43.75 -9.66 -38.49
N SER A 46 44.22 -8.71 -37.68
CA SER A 46 44.81 -8.94 -36.35
C SER A 46 43.75 -8.73 -35.27
N ALA A 47 43.62 -9.71 -34.38
CA ALA A 47 42.69 -9.74 -33.26
C ALA A 47 43.19 -8.88 -32.10
N CYS A 48 42.34 -7.98 -31.59
CA CYS A 48 42.49 -7.38 -30.26
C CYS A 48 41.73 -8.23 -29.23
N SER A 49 42.43 -8.79 -28.25
CA SER A 49 41.83 -9.48 -27.10
C SER A 49 41.30 -8.46 -26.08
N ARG A 50 39.98 -8.39 -25.89
CA ARG A 50 39.34 -7.64 -24.79
C ARG A 50 39.26 -8.52 -23.54
N SER A 51 39.57 -7.97 -22.36
CA SER A 51 39.49 -8.69 -21.09
C SER A 51 38.05 -9.02 -20.74
N THR A 52 37.72 -10.30 -20.59
CA THR A 52 36.41 -10.77 -20.12
C THR A 52 36.15 -10.23 -18.70
N PRO A 53 34.97 -9.63 -18.42
CA PRO A 53 34.63 -9.20 -17.07
C PRO A 53 34.64 -10.40 -16.11
N ARG A 54 35.31 -10.27 -14.96
CA ARG A 54 35.39 -11.29 -13.91
C ARG A 54 35.14 -10.65 -12.56
N MET A 55 34.36 -11.35 -11.72
CA MET A 55 34.25 -10.99 -10.31
C MET A 55 35.61 -11.21 -9.65
N THR A 56 36.13 -10.21 -8.96
CA THR A 56 37.44 -10.32 -8.29
C THR A 56 37.39 -11.33 -7.14
N ASP A 57 38.55 -11.83 -6.70
CA ASP A 57 38.61 -12.70 -5.52
C ASP A 57 38.18 -11.96 -4.25
N ALA A 58 38.52 -10.68 -4.13
CA ALA A 58 38.09 -9.83 -3.03
C ALA A 58 36.56 -9.71 -2.94
N GLN A 59 35.88 -9.42 -4.06
CA GLN A 59 34.41 -9.34 -4.10
C GLN A 59 33.74 -10.67 -3.72
N TRP A 60 34.34 -11.79 -4.12
CA TRP A 60 33.80 -13.12 -3.81
C TRP A 60 34.01 -13.52 -2.36
N ASP A 61 35.17 -13.20 -1.79
CA ASP A 61 35.44 -13.40 -0.38
C ASP A 61 34.53 -12.52 0.49
N GLU A 62 34.28 -11.27 0.07
CA GLU A 62 33.31 -10.37 0.69
C GLU A 62 31.88 -10.94 0.63
N LEU A 63 31.43 -11.40 -0.54
CA LEU A 63 30.12 -12.05 -0.70
C LEU A 63 29.96 -13.21 0.28
N LYS A 64 30.93 -14.15 0.33
CA LYS A 64 30.88 -15.28 1.26
C LYS A 64 30.85 -14.83 2.72
N ALA A 65 31.65 -13.82 3.08
CA ALA A 65 31.69 -13.29 4.42
C ALA A 65 30.34 -12.69 4.83
N ASN A 66 29.71 -11.90 3.95
CA ASN A 66 28.40 -11.31 4.19
C ASN A 66 27.30 -12.38 4.34
N LEU A 67 27.31 -13.42 3.49
CA LEU A 67 26.34 -14.52 3.61
C LEU A 67 26.53 -15.32 4.91
N ARG A 68 27.78 -15.54 5.35
CA ARG A 68 28.07 -16.18 6.65
C ARG A 68 27.70 -15.32 7.84
N TRP A 69 27.90 -14.00 7.75
CA TRP A 69 27.44 -13.04 8.75
C TRP A 69 25.91 -13.15 8.92
N MET A 70 25.17 -13.09 7.82
CA MET A 70 23.71 -13.18 7.86
C MET A 70 23.21 -14.56 8.33
N GLU A 71 23.90 -15.64 7.97
CA GLU A 71 23.65 -16.98 8.53
C GLU A 71 23.77 -16.99 10.06
N GLY A 72 24.77 -16.30 10.61
CA GLY A 72 24.95 -16.11 12.05
C GLY A 72 23.81 -15.35 12.69
N ILE A 73 23.34 -14.27 12.05
CA ILE A 73 22.19 -13.49 12.51
C ILE A 73 20.92 -14.37 12.56
N ALA A 74 20.60 -15.07 11.47
CA ALA A 74 19.43 -15.94 11.40
C ALA A 74 19.45 -17.05 12.46
N LYS A 75 20.62 -17.66 12.71
CA LYS A 75 20.80 -18.65 13.79
C LYS A 75 20.59 -18.05 15.17
N LYS A 76 21.14 -16.85 15.43
CA LYS A 76 20.96 -16.14 16.71
C LYS A 76 19.50 -15.78 16.94
N GLY A 77 18.77 -15.39 15.89
CA GLY A 77 17.36 -15.04 15.94
C GLY A 77 16.38 -16.23 15.97
N GLY A 78 16.85 -17.47 15.79
CA GLY A 78 15.97 -18.64 15.71
C GLY A 78 15.10 -18.67 14.44
N TRP A 79 15.56 -18.04 13.37
CA TRP A 79 14.81 -17.90 12.12
C TRP A 79 14.85 -19.15 11.26
N ARG A 80 13.95 -19.25 10.28
CA ARG A 80 14.04 -20.28 9.23
C ARG A 80 15.26 -19.96 8.39
N LEU A 81 16.09 -20.98 8.13
CA LEU A 81 17.38 -20.82 7.48
C LEU A 81 17.64 -21.95 6.48
N THR A 82 17.95 -21.56 5.26
CA THR A 82 18.62 -22.41 4.26
C THR A 82 20.11 -22.10 4.33
N PRO A 83 20.95 -23.01 4.87
CA PRO A 83 22.38 -22.75 5.08
C PRO A 83 23.12 -22.47 3.77
N LEU A 84 24.22 -21.71 3.88
CA LEU A 84 25.06 -21.40 2.73
C LEU A 84 25.67 -22.68 2.12
N SER A 85 25.35 -22.95 0.85
CA SER A 85 25.99 -23.95 0.00
C SER A 85 26.48 -23.31 -1.30
N ILE A 86 27.64 -23.75 -1.78
CA ILE A 86 28.27 -23.26 -3.01
C ILE A 86 28.64 -24.47 -3.86
N ALA A 87 27.99 -24.60 -5.01
CA ALA A 87 28.22 -25.68 -5.96
C ALA A 87 29.49 -25.45 -6.81
N PRO A 88 30.03 -26.50 -7.45
CA PRO A 88 31.11 -26.34 -8.44
C PRO A 88 30.73 -25.40 -9.61
N PRO A 89 31.70 -24.92 -10.40
CA PRO A 89 31.43 -24.20 -11.65
C PRO A 89 30.47 -24.92 -12.59
N ALA A 90 29.66 -24.14 -13.31
CA ALA A 90 28.82 -24.66 -14.39
C ALA A 90 29.70 -25.23 -15.52
N SER A 91 29.33 -26.40 -16.01
CA SER A 91 29.93 -27.01 -17.19
C SER A 91 29.58 -26.23 -18.46
N GLY A 92 30.41 -26.36 -19.50
CA GLY A 92 30.12 -25.76 -20.80
C GLY A 92 28.77 -26.21 -21.39
N GLY A 93 28.34 -27.44 -21.12
CA GLY A 93 27.03 -27.96 -21.55
C GLY A 93 25.86 -27.26 -20.87
N GLU A 94 25.94 -26.98 -19.57
CA GLU A 94 24.90 -26.25 -18.84
C GLU A 94 24.78 -24.80 -19.31
N LEU A 95 25.90 -24.11 -19.53
CA LEU A 95 25.91 -22.75 -20.06
C LEU A 95 25.31 -22.68 -21.47
N LEU A 96 25.61 -23.67 -22.33
CA LEU A 96 25.01 -23.77 -23.66
C LEU A 96 23.51 -24.06 -23.59
N SER A 97 23.07 -24.92 -22.67
CA SER A 97 21.65 -25.21 -22.44
C SER A 97 20.88 -23.97 -21.99
N LEU A 98 21.43 -23.18 -21.06
CA LEU A 98 20.84 -21.92 -20.62
C LEU A 98 20.76 -20.90 -21.76
N GLN A 99 21.84 -20.75 -22.53
CA GLN A 99 21.86 -19.86 -23.69
C GLN A 99 20.80 -20.25 -24.73
N ALA A 100 20.64 -21.56 -24.99
CA ALA A 100 19.61 -22.09 -25.88
C ALA A 100 18.19 -21.81 -25.36
N ALA A 101 17.96 -21.97 -24.04
CA ALA A 101 16.67 -21.67 -23.43
C ALA A 101 16.27 -20.20 -23.65
N MET A 102 17.20 -19.26 -23.50
CA MET A 102 16.93 -17.83 -23.70
C MET A 102 16.91 -17.39 -25.18
N GLY A 103 17.56 -18.12 -26.08
CA GLY A 103 17.65 -17.72 -27.50
C GLY A 103 18.43 -16.42 -27.74
N LYS A 104 19.25 -16.00 -26.77
CA LYS A 104 20.12 -14.81 -26.80
C LYS A 104 21.50 -15.15 -26.18
N PRO A 105 22.56 -14.38 -26.48
CA PRO A 105 23.85 -14.54 -25.81
C PRO A 105 23.74 -14.41 -24.29
N LEU A 106 24.49 -15.23 -23.56
CA LEU A 106 24.55 -15.16 -22.10
C LEU A 106 25.28 -13.86 -21.67
N PRO A 107 24.71 -13.04 -20.76
CA PRO A 107 25.37 -11.84 -20.24
C PRO A 107 26.78 -12.15 -19.70
N PRO A 108 27.83 -11.39 -20.06
CA PRO A 108 29.21 -11.70 -19.66
C PRO A 108 29.42 -11.83 -18.15
N GLN A 109 28.80 -10.97 -17.33
CA GLN A 109 28.92 -11.06 -15.87
C GLN A 109 28.17 -12.27 -15.30
N LEU A 110 27.01 -12.63 -15.86
CA LEU A 110 26.27 -13.83 -15.45
C LEU A 110 27.06 -15.10 -15.80
N ARG A 111 27.65 -15.15 -17.00
CA ARG A 111 28.57 -16.21 -17.39
C ARG A 111 29.72 -16.34 -16.40
N ALA A 112 30.38 -15.23 -16.06
CA ALA A 112 31.50 -15.23 -15.12
C ALA A 112 31.12 -15.70 -13.70
N LEU A 113 29.91 -15.39 -13.22
CA LEU A 113 29.39 -15.94 -11.95
C LEU A 113 29.19 -17.46 -12.05
N LEU A 114 28.52 -17.93 -13.11
CA LEU A 114 28.22 -19.35 -13.31
C LEU A 114 29.49 -20.19 -13.53
N GLU A 115 30.50 -19.64 -14.19
CA GLU A 115 31.84 -20.24 -14.34
C GLU A 115 32.63 -20.27 -13.01
N ARG A 116 32.18 -19.53 -11.99
CA ARG A 116 32.74 -19.59 -10.64
C ARG A 116 31.97 -20.57 -9.74
N SER A 117 30.65 -20.59 -9.85
CA SER A 117 29.76 -21.53 -9.17
C SER A 117 28.42 -21.60 -9.89
N SER A 118 27.96 -22.81 -10.25
CA SER A 118 26.68 -23.04 -10.93
C SER A 118 25.48 -22.67 -10.06
N CYS A 119 25.63 -22.75 -8.74
CA CYS A 119 24.57 -22.52 -7.77
C CYS A 119 25.15 -22.10 -6.41
N VAL A 120 24.61 -21.03 -5.85
CA VAL A 120 24.83 -20.61 -4.47
C VAL A 120 23.49 -20.54 -3.77
N THR A 121 23.27 -21.45 -2.81
CA THR A 121 22.05 -21.49 -2.00
C THR A 121 22.30 -20.78 -0.69
N PHE A 122 21.40 -19.87 -0.34
CA PHE A 122 21.32 -19.25 0.98
C PHE A 122 19.98 -18.54 1.04
N GLY A 123 19.34 -18.60 2.21
CA GLY A 123 18.25 -17.70 2.49
C GLY A 123 17.65 -17.94 3.85
N TRP A 124 16.77 -17.05 4.23
CA TRP A 124 16.21 -16.98 5.57
C TRP A 124 14.84 -16.35 5.52
N SER A 125 14.04 -16.63 6.54
CA SER A 125 12.80 -15.90 6.82
C SER A 125 12.51 -15.87 8.31
N ILE A 126 11.99 -14.73 8.75
CA ILE A 126 11.52 -14.55 10.11
C ILE A 126 10.14 -15.22 10.18
N PRO A 127 9.89 -16.16 11.11
CA PRO A 127 8.54 -16.67 11.36
C PRO A 127 7.59 -15.53 11.70
N SER A 128 6.31 -15.62 11.30
CA SER A 128 5.33 -14.55 11.51
C SER A 128 5.21 -14.15 12.99
N VAL A 129 5.23 -15.16 13.87
CA VAL A 129 5.21 -15.00 15.32
C VAL A 129 6.45 -14.31 15.89
N GLN A 130 7.51 -14.16 15.11
CA GLN A 130 8.74 -13.46 15.50
C GLN A 130 8.96 -12.15 14.73
N HIS A 131 8.04 -11.74 13.86
CA HIS A 131 8.18 -10.47 13.13
C HIS A 131 8.36 -9.30 14.10
N PRO A 132 9.27 -8.35 13.85
CA PRO A 132 9.37 -7.14 14.67
C PRO A 132 8.14 -6.23 14.44
N LEU A 133 7.44 -5.80 15.50
CA LEU A 133 6.37 -4.80 15.34
C LEU A 133 6.97 -3.43 15.03
N GLU A 134 8.18 -3.17 15.52
CA GLU A 134 8.88 -1.89 15.45
C GLU A 134 9.55 -1.64 14.09
N GLN A 135 9.51 -2.62 13.17
CA GLN A 135 10.16 -2.53 11.86
C GLN A 135 9.25 -3.02 10.71
N LEU A 136 7.99 -2.54 10.66
CA LEU A 136 7.00 -2.93 9.64
C LEU A 136 7.43 -2.67 8.18
N GLU A 137 8.45 -1.84 7.96
CA GLU A 137 8.96 -1.48 6.63
C GLU A 137 10.24 -2.24 6.24
N LEU A 138 10.75 -3.14 7.11
CA LEU A 138 12.01 -3.84 6.86
C LEU A 138 11.77 -5.27 6.36
N PRO A 139 12.74 -5.86 5.65
CA PRO A 139 12.62 -7.23 5.15
C PRO A 139 12.34 -8.27 6.24
N THR A 140 11.35 -9.12 6.01
CA THR A 140 11.06 -10.30 6.84
C THR A 140 11.65 -11.59 6.28
N GLY A 141 12.28 -11.52 5.11
CA GLY A 141 12.94 -12.66 4.49
C GLY A 141 13.93 -12.26 3.41
N SER A 142 14.73 -13.23 3.00
CA SER A 142 15.63 -13.09 1.86
C SER A 142 14.85 -13.09 0.54
N ALA A 143 15.36 -12.38 -0.47
CA ALA A 143 14.72 -12.14 -1.75
C ALA A 143 14.19 -13.38 -2.48
N ASN A 144 14.78 -14.54 -2.23
CA ASN A 144 14.45 -15.76 -2.94
C ASN A 144 14.35 -16.99 -2.03
N TYR A 145 14.21 -16.79 -0.70
CA TYR A 145 14.21 -17.78 0.41
C TYR A 145 15.33 -18.82 0.48
N ASN A 146 15.90 -19.27 -0.64
CA ASN A 146 16.73 -20.46 -0.75
C ASN A 146 17.94 -20.30 -1.69
N ALA A 147 17.93 -19.37 -2.65
CA ALA A 147 19.00 -19.25 -3.63
C ALA A 147 19.47 -17.81 -3.89
N VAL A 148 20.79 -17.60 -3.75
CA VAL A 148 21.49 -16.37 -4.16
C VAL A 148 21.70 -16.36 -5.67
N TRP A 149 21.92 -17.53 -6.30
CA TRP A 149 21.69 -17.87 -7.71
C TRP A 149 21.71 -19.38 -7.96
N ASP A 150 21.04 -19.80 -9.03
CA ASP A 150 20.98 -21.20 -9.46
C ASP A 150 20.72 -21.29 -10.97
N ILE A 151 21.63 -21.93 -11.70
CA ILE A 151 21.51 -22.15 -13.14
C ILE A 151 20.21 -22.89 -13.53
N ASP A 152 19.74 -23.81 -12.68
CA ASP A 152 18.51 -24.55 -12.92
C ASP A 152 17.28 -23.70 -12.68
N HIS A 153 17.28 -22.84 -11.66
CA HIS A 153 16.22 -21.84 -11.44
C HIS A 153 16.12 -20.87 -12.61
N ILE A 154 17.25 -20.33 -13.09
CA ILE A 154 17.27 -19.41 -14.22
C ILE A 154 16.63 -20.07 -15.44
N ARG A 155 17.03 -21.31 -15.74
CA ARG A 155 16.58 -22.05 -16.92
C ARG A 155 15.13 -22.50 -16.84
N SER A 156 14.69 -23.00 -15.69
CA SER A 156 13.38 -23.67 -15.54
C SER A 156 12.28 -22.76 -14.99
N GLN A 157 12.63 -21.67 -14.30
CA GLN A 157 11.67 -20.76 -13.66
C GLN A 157 11.79 -19.34 -14.23
N ALA A 158 12.95 -18.69 -14.10
CA ALA A 158 13.08 -17.27 -14.43
C ALA A 158 12.85 -16.98 -15.93
N VAL A 159 13.48 -17.76 -16.82
CA VAL A 159 13.32 -17.59 -18.28
C VAL A 159 11.89 -17.89 -18.74
N PRO A 160 11.27 -19.04 -18.40
CA PRO A 160 9.88 -19.31 -18.78
C PRO A 160 8.88 -18.33 -18.15
N GLY A 161 9.06 -17.98 -16.87
CA GLY A 161 8.18 -17.06 -16.14
C GLY A 161 8.14 -15.67 -16.78
N PHE A 162 9.31 -15.07 -17.01
CA PHE A 162 9.40 -13.75 -17.65
C PHE A 162 8.80 -13.75 -19.06
N ARG A 163 9.05 -14.80 -19.86
CA ARG A 163 8.45 -14.92 -21.20
C ARG A 163 6.94 -15.08 -21.16
N GLY A 164 6.43 -15.89 -20.24
CA GLY A 164 5.00 -16.07 -20.04
C GLY A 164 4.31 -14.76 -19.66
N TRP A 165 4.92 -14.02 -18.73
CA TRP A 165 4.46 -12.70 -18.30
C TRP A 165 4.48 -11.69 -19.47
N VAL A 166 5.60 -11.54 -20.18
CA VAL A 166 5.68 -10.67 -21.39
C VAL A 166 4.64 -11.05 -22.43
N GLY A 167 4.45 -12.35 -22.70
CA GLY A 167 3.45 -12.84 -23.65
C GLY A 167 2.00 -12.59 -23.22
N SER A 168 1.72 -12.51 -21.92
CA SER A 168 0.40 -12.13 -21.40
C SER A 168 0.08 -10.66 -21.65
N LEU A 169 1.08 -9.79 -21.50
CA LEU A 169 0.96 -8.34 -21.66
C LEU A 169 0.85 -7.87 -23.12
N GLN A 170 1.34 -8.65 -24.08
CA GLN A 170 1.23 -8.31 -25.52
C GLN A 170 -0.21 -8.25 -26.06
N ARG A 171 -1.23 -8.56 -25.26
CA ARG A 171 -2.66 -8.47 -25.61
C ARG A 171 -3.33 -7.17 -25.16
N GLU A 172 -2.61 -6.32 -24.44
CA GLU A 172 -3.12 -5.07 -23.86
C GLU A 172 -2.53 -3.85 -24.58
N ASP A 173 -3.24 -2.70 -24.57
CA ASP A 173 -2.74 -1.44 -25.14
C ASP A 173 -1.85 -0.72 -24.12
N LEU A 174 -0.56 -1.08 -24.11
CA LEU A 174 0.42 -0.66 -23.10
C LEU A 174 1.33 0.49 -23.56
N ALA A 175 0.92 1.23 -24.60
CA ALA A 175 1.73 2.30 -25.18
C ALA A 175 2.00 3.48 -24.22
N SER A 176 1.20 3.61 -23.16
CA SER A 176 1.29 4.65 -22.13
C SER A 176 2.10 4.28 -20.88
N LEU A 177 2.52 3.02 -20.71
CA LEU A 177 3.15 2.56 -19.47
C LEU A 177 4.67 2.82 -19.41
N ALA A 178 5.16 3.08 -18.19
CA ALA A 178 6.58 3.03 -17.88
C ALA A 178 7.13 1.62 -18.12
N GLY A 179 8.32 1.48 -18.71
CA GLY A 179 8.87 0.16 -19.03
C GLY A 179 8.36 -0.49 -20.33
N ARG A 180 8.09 0.33 -21.37
CA ARG A 180 7.59 -0.06 -22.72
C ARG A 180 8.07 -1.43 -23.27
N PRO A 181 7.28 -2.10 -24.13
CA PRO A 181 7.62 -3.40 -24.74
C PRO A 181 9.04 -3.52 -25.32
N ALA A 182 9.58 -2.43 -25.90
CA ALA A 182 10.94 -2.39 -26.43
C ALA A 182 12.04 -2.63 -25.36
N LYS A 183 11.78 -2.31 -24.09
CA LYS A 183 12.68 -2.61 -22.97
C LYS A 183 12.64 -4.09 -22.60
N TRP A 184 11.50 -4.77 -22.68
CA TRP A 184 11.35 -6.19 -22.30
C TRP A 184 12.13 -7.14 -23.21
N ASP A 185 12.13 -6.87 -24.51
CA ASP A 185 12.87 -7.67 -25.48
C ASP A 185 14.37 -7.67 -25.23
N GLN A 186 14.90 -6.69 -24.48
CA GLN A 186 16.31 -6.57 -24.16
C GLN A 186 16.63 -6.98 -22.72
N GLN A 187 15.81 -7.82 -22.10
CA GLN A 187 16.04 -8.32 -20.75
C GLN A 187 16.47 -9.79 -20.74
N PHE A 188 17.43 -10.12 -19.88
CA PHE A 188 17.81 -11.48 -19.53
C PHE A 188 17.36 -11.76 -18.08
N PRO A 189 16.26 -12.50 -17.85
CA PRO A 189 15.81 -12.81 -16.49
C PRO A 189 16.76 -13.80 -15.83
N PHE A 190 17.14 -13.51 -14.59
CA PHE A 190 17.93 -14.42 -13.76
C PHE A 190 17.30 -14.68 -12.39
N TYR A 191 16.30 -13.90 -11.98
CA TYR A 191 15.38 -14.25 -10.89
C TYR A 191 13.92 -14.13 -11.27
N SER A 192 13.16 -15.13 -10.82
CA SER A 192 11.76 -14.98 -10.43
C SER A 192 11.72 -14.90 -8.91
N LEU A 193 11.17 -13.82 -8.37
CA LEU A 193 10.89 -13.61 -6.96
C LEU A 193 9.61 -14.33 -6.57
N VAL A 194 9.44 -14.52 -5.26
CA VAL A 194 8.37 -15.34 -4.68
C VAL A 194 6.97 -14.76 -4.87
N ASN A 195 6.87 -13.44 -5.03
CA ASN A 195 5.62 -12.74 -5.30
C ASN A 195 5.28 -12.69 -6.81
N GLY A 196 6.10 -13.31 -7.66
CA GLY A 196 5.91 -13.31 -9.12
C GLY A 196 6.69 -12.22 -9.85
N ASP A 197 7.39 -11.33 -9.15
CA ASP A 197 8.23 -10.30 -9.75
C ASP A 197 9.52 -10.85 -10.34
N MET A 198 10.17 -10.08 -11.20
CA MET A 198 11.33 -10.54 -11.96
C MET A 198 12.50 -9.58 -11.83
N VAL A 199 13.70 -10.15 -11.69
CA VAL A 199 14.96 -9.41 -11.76
C VAL A 199 15.72 -9.84 -13.01
N THR A 200 16.11 -8.87 -13.80
CA THR A 200 16.68 -9.08 -15.13
C THR A 200 17.98 -8.31 -15.32
N ILE A 201 18.77 -8.72 -16.31
CA ILE A 201 19.94 -7.99 -16.80
C ILE A 201 19.58 -7.35 -18.12
N ASP A 202 19.77 -6.05 -18.25
CA ASP A 202 19.56 -5.31 -19.49
C ASP A 202 20.70 -5.62 -20.48
N VAL A 203 20.37 -6.34 -21.53
CA VAL A 203 21.29 -6.77 -22.60
C VAL A 203 21.19 -5.90 -23.85
N SER A 204 20.57 -4.72 -23.77
CA SER A 204 20.48 -3.78 -24.90
C SER A 204 21.84 -3.30 -25.42
N LYS A 205 22.88 -3.39 -24.58
CA LYS A 205 24.27 -3.12 -24.94
C LYS A 205 25.10 -4.41 -24.87
N GLU A 206 25.72 -4.77 -25.99
CA GLU A 206 26.68 -5.89 -26.04
C GLU A 206 28.00 -5.55 -25.31
N ASP A 207 28.44 -4.29 -25.43
CA ASP A 207 29.65 -3.74 -24.81
C ASP A 207 29.28 -2.63 -23.81
N GLY A 208 29.58 -2.80 -22.52
CA GLY A 208 29.35 -1.80 -21.47
C GLY A 208 28.69 -2.35 -20.19
N PRO A 209 28.36 -1.50 -19.21
CA PRO A 209 27.61 -1.92 -18.03
C PRO A 209 26.21 -2.41 -18.45
N GLN A 210 25.86 -3.62 -18.01
CA GLN A 210 24.56 -4.24 -18.23
C GLN A 210 23.77 -4.13 -16.92
N PRO A 211 22.93 -3.09 -16.75
CA PRO A 211 22.27 -2.83 -15.49
C PRO A 211 21.29 -3.93 -15.13
N VAL A 212 21.13 -4.13 -13.82
CA VAL A 212 20.11 -5.01 -13.28
C VAL A 212 18.82 -4.21 -13.14
N ARG A 213 17.72 -4.74 -13.68
CA ARG A 213 16.40 -4.13 -13.63
C ARG A 213 15.41 -4.97 -12.83
N TYR A 214 14.43 -4.29 -12.26
CA TYR A 214 13.31 -4.91 -11.58
C TYR A 214 12.03 -4.77 -12.41
N PHE A 215 11.23 -5.83 -12.49
CA PHE A 215 9.93 -5.83 -13.14
C PHE A 215 8.88 -6.34 -12.17
N SER A 216 7.96 -5.45 -11.78
CA SER A 216 6.76 -5.82 -11.03
C SER A 216 5.73 -6.47 -11.96
N HIS A 217 5.14 -7.58 -11.54
CA HIS A 217 4.04 -8.20 -12.27
C HIS A 217 2.76 -7.34 -12.26
N GLU A 218 2.62 -6.42 -11.30
CA GLU A 218 1.52 -5.47 -11.15
C GLU A 218 1.74 -4.14 -11.91
N LEU A 219 2.89 -4.01 -12.60
CA LEU A 219 3.26 -2.81 -13.36
C LEU A 219 3.41 -1.53 -12.51
N ASP A 220 3.73 -1.68 -11.22
CA ASP A 220 3.74 -0.59 -10.24
C ASP A 220 5.16 -0.17 -9.76
N MET A 221 5.25 1.04 -9.21
CA MET A 221 6.40 1.59 -8.47
C MET A 221 7.75 1.47 -9.19
N LEU A 222 8.60 0.52 -8.76
CA LEU A 222 9.95 0.32 -9.29
C LEU A 222 9.97 -0.42 -10.65
N HIS A 223 8.81 -0.65 -11.26
CA HIS A 223 8.69 -1.37 -12.52
C HIS A 223 9.58 -0.78 -13.63
N GLY A 224 10.49 -1.60 -14.15
CA GLY A 224 11.41 -1.27 -15.24
C GLY A 224 12.61 -0.40 -14.82
N MET A 225 12.74 -0.03 -13.54
CA MET A 225 13.85 0.79 -13.04
C MET A 225 15.14 -0.03 -12.93
N GLU A 226 16.29 0.64 -13.08
CA GLU A 226 17.60 0.04 -12.80
C GLU A 226 17.83 -0.01 -11.29
N ILE A 227 17.94 -1.22 -10.73
CA ILE A 227 18.18 -1.43 -9.30
C ILE A 227 19.67 -1.63 -8.96
N ALA A 228 20.51 -1.83 -9.98
CA ALA A 228 21.96 -1.75 -9.88
C ALA A 228 22.60 -1.44 -11.24
N PRO A 229 23.78 -0.81 -11.27
CA PRO A 229 24.48 -0.51 -12.53
C PRO A 229 25.01 -1.75 -13.26
N ASP A 230 25.24 -2.85 -12.54
CA ASP A 230 25.63 -4.16 -13.08
C ASP A 230 25.37 -5.30 -12.09
N LEU A 231 25.51 -6.55 -12.56
CA LEU A 231 25.21 -7.76 -11.81
C LEU A 231 26.15 -7.97 -10.61
N PHE A 232 27.44 -7.69 -10.75
CA PHE A 232 28.38 -7.81 -9.63
C PHE A 232 28.07 -6.82 -8.51
N THR A 233 27.71 -5.58 -8.87
CA THR A 233 27.27 -4.56 -7.93
C THR A 233 25.98 -4.99 -7.23
N PHE A 234 25.00 -5.49 -7.98
CA PHE A 234 23.75 -6.02 -7.41
C PHE A 234 24.02 -7.10 -6.37
N VAL A 235 24.77 -8.15 -6.72
CA VAL A 235 25.06 -9.27 -5.82
C VAL A 235 25.85 -8.81 -4.59
N THR A 236 26.81 -7.90 -4.77
CA THR A 236 27.64 -7.41 -3.66
C THR A 236 26.82 -6.55 -2.70
N GLU A 237 26.07 -5.56 -3.19
CA GLU A 237 25.21 -4.70 -2.35
C GLU A 237 24.09 -5.49 -1.66
N MET A 238 23.43 -6.40 -2.38
CA MET A 238 22.41 -7.26 -1.79
C MET A 238 23.00 -8.17 -0.72
N SER A 239 24.21 -8.71 -0.91
CA SER A 239 24.85 -9.53 0.13
C SER A 239 25.10 -8.74 1.42
N ARG A 240 25.50 -7.47 1.31
CA ARG A 240 25.70 -6.56 2.46
C ARG A 240 24.39 -6.29 3.19
N LEU A 241 23.26 -6.32 2.48
CA LEU A 241 21.90 -6.24 3.05
C LEU A 241 21.38 -7.60 3.56
N GLY A 242 22.22 -8.66 3.57
CA GLY A 242 21.81 -10.01 3.98
C GLY A 242 20.91 -10.71 2.96
N MET A 243 20.92 -10.26 1.70
CA MET A 243 19.98 -10.64 0.64
C MET A 243 18.51 -10.31 1.00
N GLY A 244 18.26 -9.32 1.85
CA GLY A 244 16.92 -9.00 2.37
C GLY A 244 15.97 -8.38 1.35
N GLY A 245 14.70 -8.78 1.45
CA GLY A 245 13.54 -8.16 0.78
C GLY A 245 13.06 -8.95 -0.42
N THR A 246 11.77 -9.21 -0.50
CA THR A 246 11.13 -10.09 -1.51
C THR A 246 10.47 -9.33 -2.66
N GLU A 247 10.35 -8.01 -2.55
CA GLU A 247 9.64 -7.15 -3.49
C GLU A 247 10.03 -5.67 -3.36
N TRP A 248 9.52 -4.83 -4.25
CA TRP A 248 9.80 -3.39 -4.28
C TRP A 248 9.54 -2.71 -2.95
N ALA A 249 8.43 -3.01 -2.26
CA ALA A 249 8.06 -2.38 -1.00
C ALA A 249 9.13 -2.59 0.07
N SER A 250 9.68 -3.81 0.14
CA SER A 250 10.77 -4.16 1.08
C SER A 250 12.12 -3.51 0.74
N TRP A 251 12.27 -3.01 -0.48
CA TRP A 251 13.49 -2.35 -0.96
C TRP A 251 13.42 -0.83 -0.98
N MET A 252 12.23 -0.26 -0.79
CA MET A 252 12.01 1.19 -0.69
C MET A 252 12.90 1.92 0.34
N PRO A 253 13.33 1.29 1.45
CA PRO A 253 14.27 1.94 2.37
C PRO A 253 15.72 2.00 1.85
N PHE A 254 16.09 1.19 0.85
CA PHE A 254 17.49 0.92 0.48
C PHE A 254 18.00 1.75 -0.69
N GLY A 255 17.16 2.55 -1.32
CA GLY A 255 17.53 3.37 -2.47
C GLY A 255 16.76 4.69 -2.52
N ARG A 256 17.02 5.45 -3.57
CA ARG A 256 16.26 6.66 -3.92
C ARG A 256 16.13 6.74 -5.42
N ALA A 257 14.94 7.08 -5.90
CA ALA A 257 14.69 7.24 -7.32
C ALA A 257 15.44 8.46 -7.87
N ASP A 258 16.15 8.27 -8.98
CA ASP A 258 16.75 9.32 -9.80
C ASP A 258 16.59 8.95 -11.28
N GLY A 259 15.61 9.57 -11.95
CA GLY A 259 15.21 9.22 -13.31
C GLY A 259 14.79 7.75 -13.44
N ASP A 260 15.46 7.02 -14.32
CA ASP A 260 15.22 5.57 -14.57
C ASP A 260 15.96 4.66 -13.57
N THR A 261 16.60 5.21 -12.53
CA THR A 261 17.44 4.46 -11.59
C THR A 261 16.88 4.49 -10.16
N TYR A 262 17.00 3.35 -9.47
CA TYR A 262 16.71 3.16 -8.06
C TYR A 262 17.76 2.20 -7.48
N TYR A 263 19.02 2.63 -7.42
CA TYR A 263 20.09 1.72 -7.00
C TYR A 263 19.94 1.33 -5.53
N LEU A 264 19.91 0.02 -5.29
CA LEU A 264 19.92 -0.56 -3.94
C LEU A 264 21.32 -0.39 -3.35
N ARG A 265 21.40 0.22 -2.16
CA ARG A 265 22.69 0.48 -1.51
C ARG A 265 22.62 0.15 -0.03
N ALA A 266 23.56 -0.67 0.45
CA ALA A 266 23.70 -1.02 1.85
C ALA A 266 24.13 0.17 2.73
N ASP A 267 24.70 1.22 2.12
CA ASP A 267 25.12 2.45 2.79
C ASP A 267 24.08 3.59 2.76
N SER A 268 22.91 3.33 2.15
CA SER A 268 21.73 4.20 2.28
C SER A 268 21.31 4.35 3.75
N GLU A 269 20.45 5.33 4.04
CA GLU A 269 19.93 5.53 5.39
C GLU A 269 19.17 4.28 5.89
N GLY A 270 18.26 3.73 5.07
CA GLY A 270 17.56 2.50 5.41
C GLY A 270 18.48 1.28 5.46
N GLY A 271 19.49 1.19 4.60
CA GLY A 271 20.47 0.10 4.63
C GLY A 271 21.34 0.09 5.90
N LYS A 272 21.71 1.28 6.41
CA LYS A 272 22.39 1.42 7.72
C LYS A 272 21.45 1.07 8.88
N ARG A 273 20.20 1.55 8.85
CA ARG A 273 19.17 1.24 9.85
C ARG A 273 18.91 -0.26 9.95
N TRP A 274 18.74 -0.91 8.79
CA TRP A 274 18.53 -2.36 8.69
C TRP A 274 19.69 -3.17 9.28
N ARG A 275 20.93 -2.86 8.89
CA ARG A 275 22.10 -3.58 9.40
C ARG A 275 22.31 -3.37 10.89
N ALA A 276 22.11 -2.16 11.40
CA ALA A 276 22.17 -1.88 12.83
C ALA A 276 21.12 -2.69 13.61
N TRP A 277 19.91 -2.85 13.05
CA TRP A 277 18.87 -3.68 13.65
C TRP A 277 19.25 -5.17 13.65
N LEU A 278 19.79 -5.70 12.53
CA LEU A 278 20.24 -7.09 12.44
C LEU A 278 21.32 -7.42 13.47
N GLU A 279 22.21 -6.48 13.76
CA GLU A 279 23.32 -6.68 14.70
C GLU A 279 22.93 -6.47 16.17
N ARG A 280 21.70 -6.01 16.44
CA ARG A 280 21.19 -5.82 17.80
C ARG A 280 21.12 -7.16 18.53
N ASP A 281 21.20 -7.12 19.85
CA ASP A 281 20.78 -8.27 20.64
C ASP A 281 19.25 -8.37 20.63
N PRO A 282 18.64 -9.47 20.15
CA PRO A 282 17.18 -9.63 20.20
C PRO A 282 16.61 -9.57 21.63
N ALA A 283 17.44 -9.83 22.64
CA ALA A 283 17.07 -9.70 24.05
C ALA A 283 17.13 -8.25 24.58
N ASP A 284 17.81 -7.34 23.87
CA ASP A 284 17.87 -5.92 24.23
C ASP A 284 16.61 -5.22 23.70
N VAL A 285 15.53 -5.30 24.48
CA VAL A 285 14.23 -4.74 24.14
C VAL A 285 14.06 -3.40 24.84
N GLY A 286 13.77 -2.35 24.08
CA GLY A 286 13.48 -1.03 24.63
C GLY A 286 12.24 -1.02 25.52
N PRO A 287 12.07 -0.04 26.42
CA PRO A 287 10.93 0.01 27.35
C PRO A 287 9.55 0.12 26.67
N ASP A 288 9.50 0.56 25.41
CA ASP A 288 8.28 0.68 24.59
C ASP A 288 8.26 -0.27 23.37
N GLU A 289 9.14 -1.28 23.38
CA GLU A 289 9.14 -2.36 22.40
C GLU A 289 8.51 -3.62 23.01
N PRO A 290 7.71 -4.38 22.24
CA PRO A 290 7.13 -5.61 22.75
C PRO A 290 8.22 -6.65 23.05
N PRO A 291 8.02 -7.53 24.04
CA PRO A 291 8.92 -8.67 24.24
C PRO A 291 8.91 -9.58 22.99
N PRO A 292 10.05 -10.21 22.65
CA PRO A 292 10.11 -11.17 21.56
C PRO A 292 9.23 -12.38 21.89
N SER A 293 8.56 -12.91 20.88
CA SER A 293 7.75 -14.11 21.07
C SER A 293 8.63 -15.33 21.27
N ILE A 294 8.23 -16.19 22.21
CA ILE A 294 8.92 -17.43 22.52
C ILE A 294 8.10 -18.56 21.91
N VAL A 295 8.63 -19.25 20.91
CA VAL A 295 7.91 -20.37 20.28
C VAL A 295 7.94 -21.58 21.19
N ALA A 296 6.80 -22.27 21.35
CA ALA A 296 6.72 -23.50 22.11
C ALA A 296 7.55 -24.62 21.45
N GLU A 297 8.48 -25.22 22.18
CA GLU A 297 9.38 -26.26 21.69
C GLU A 297 9.12 -27.61 22.39
N THR A 298 8.74 -27.57 23.66
CA THR A 298 8.55 -28.76 24.50
C THR A 298 7.09 -29.20 24.55
N GLN A 299 6.85 -30.46 24.95
CA GLN A 299 5.48 -30.95 25.13
C GLN A 299 4.75 -30.22 26.26
N ALA A 300 5.45 -29.89 27.37
CA ALA A 300 4.86 -29.16 28.49
C ALA A 300 4.39 -27.74 28.09
N GLU A 301 5.12 -27.06 27.21
CA GLU A 301 4.74 -25.75 26.67
C GLU A 301 3.50 -25.84 25.77
N ARG A 302 3.43 -26.87 24.91
CA ARG A 302 2.23 -27.13 24.11
C ARG A 302 1.02 -27.49 24.98
N ASP A 303 1.22 -28.35 25.98
CA ASP A 303 0.17 -28.74 26.93
C ASP A 303 -0.35 -27.52 27.72
N LEU A 304 0.54 -26.60 28.10
CA LEU A 304 0.17 -25.34 28.75
C LEU A 304 -0.74 -24.49 27.86
N LEU A 305 -0.36 -24.28 26.59
CA LEU A 305 -1.16 -23.50 25.64
C LEU A 305 -2.51 -24.17 25.36
N HIS A 306 -2.53 -25.48 25.15
CA HIS A 306 -3.77 -26.22 24.91
C HIS A 306 -4.71 -26.18 26.12
N ALA A 307 -4.20 -26.36 27.33
CA ALA A 307 -5.01 -26.31 28.55
C ALA A 307 -5.57 -24.91 28.81
N ALA A 308 -4.75 -23.87 28.68
CA ALA A 308 -5.20 -22.48 28.85
C ALA A 308 -6.26 -22.10 27.79
N ARG A 309 -6.04 -22.48 26.53
CA ARG A 309 -7.02 -22.27 25.45
C ARG A 309 -8.33 -23.01 25.69
N ALA A 310 -8.29 -24.20 26.29
CA ALA A 310 -9.46 -24.98 26.65
C ALA A 310 -10.13 -24.55 27.97
N ASP A 311 -9.63 -23.50 28.63
CA ASP A 311 -10.06 -23.05 29.97
C ASP A 311 -9.92 -24.14 31.07
N ASP A 312 -8.96 -25.06 30.91
CA ASP A 312 -8.68 -26.15 31.86
C ASP A 312 -7.63 -25.73 32.90
N LEU A 313 -8.07 -25.11 34.00
CA LEU A 313 -7.18 -24.71 35.10
C LEU A 313 -6.37 -25.88 35.70
N PRO A 314 -6.96 -27.05 36.03
CA PRO A 314 -6.19 -28.23 36.43
C PRO A 314 -5.15 -28.67 35.39
N GLY A 315 -5.45 -28.54 34.10
CA GLY A 315 -4.51 -28.80 33.00
C GLY A 315 -3.33 -27.85 33.02
N VAL A 316 -3.59 -26.56 33.19
CA VAL A 316 -2.56 -25.52 33.34
C VAL A 316 -1.66 -25.81 34.55
N GLU A 317 -2.23 -26.18 35.70
CA GLU A 317 -1.46 -26.54 36.90
C GLU A 317 -0.52 -27.73 36.64
N ARG A 318 -1.00 -28.78 35.97
CA ARG A 318 -0.19 -29.94 35.60
C ARG A 318 0.92 -29.57 34.63
N ALA A 319 0.62 -28.74 33.63
CA ALA A 319 1.63 -28.28 32.67
C ALA A 319 2.71 -27.45 33.37
N ILE A 320 2.33 -26.49 34.23
CA ILE A 320 3.27 -25.66 35.01
C ILE A 320 4.17 -26.53 35.91
N ALA A 321 3.64 -27.61 36.49
CA ALA A 321 4.42 -28.52 37.33
C ALA A 321 5.58 -29.21 36.57
N ALA A 322 5.50 -29.30 35.24
CA ALA A 322 6.56 -29.82 34.39
C ALA A 322 7.65 -28.76 34.04
N GLY A 323 7.50 -27.51 34.50
CA GLY A 323 8.48 -26.43 34.32
C GLY A 323 8.58 -25.80 32.92
N PRO A 324 7.47 -25.48 32.23
CA PRO A 324 7.48 -24.80 30.93
C PRO A 324 7.89 -23.33 31.07
N ARG A 325 8.38 -22.74 29.98
CA ARG A 325 8.36 -21.27 29.84
C ARG A 325 6.89 -20.84 29.71
N LEU A 326 6.48 -19.83 30.49
CA LEU A 326 5.06 -19.46 30.59
C LEU A 326 4.58 -18.53 29.45
N ASP A 327 5.50 -17.75 28.90
CA ASP A 327 5.23 -16.74 27.86
C ASP A 327 5.38 -17.28 26.43
N VAL A 328 5.23 -18.60 26.28
CA VAL A 328 5.30 -19.26 24.97
C VAL A 328 4.08 -18.96 24.12
N VAL A 329 4.24 -19.07 22.81
CA VAL A 329 3.18 -18.97 21.80
C VAL A 329 3.24 -20.17 20.84
N ASN A 330 2.17 -20.42 20.10
CA ASN A 330 2.19 -21.43 19.05
C ASN A 330 3.18 -21.06 17.93
N ASP A 331 3.73 -22.06 17.27
CA ASP A 331 4.58 -21.84 16.10
C ASP A 331 3.77 -21.42 14.86
N THR A 332 4.45 -20.93 13.83
CA THR A 332 3.80 -20.49 12.58
C THR A 332 3.10 -21.63 11.84
N ASP A 333 3.62 -22.86 11.90
CA ASP A 333 3.07 -24.00 11.16
C ASP A 333 1.71 -24.40 11.73
N TRP A 334 1.56 -24.34 13.05
CA TRP A 334 0.30 -24.53 13.75
C TRP A 334 -0.80 -23.60 13.24
N PHE A 335 -0.50 -22.31 12.99
CA PHE A 335 -1.49 -21.36 12.45
C PHE A 335 -1.91 -21.71 11.03
N PHE A 336 -0.97 -22.18 10.19
CA PHE A 336 -1.31 -22.62 8.83
C PHE A 336 -2.19 -23.87 8.84
N GLU A 337 -1.93 -24.81 9.75
CA GLU A 337 -2.72 -26.03 9.90
C GLU A 337 -4.13 -25.76 10.46
N ASN A 338 -4.28 -24.76 11.32
CA ASN A 338 -5.54 -24.49 12.04
C ASN A 338 -6.33 -23.28 11.54
N GLN A 339 -5.75 -22.43 10.70
CA GLN A 339 -6.36 -21.20 10.14
C GLN A 339 -6.85 -20.19 11.20
N THR A 340 -6.14 -20.05 12.32
CA THR A 340 -6.53 -19.27 13.52
C THR A 340 -5.67 -18.01 13.71
N TRP A 341 -5.68 -17.10 12.74
CA TRP A 341 -4.82 -15.90 12.73
C TRP A 341 -5.07 -14.92 13.89
N ASP A 342 -6.26 -14.89 14.48
CA ASP A 342 -6.58 -14.04 15.63
C ASP A 342 -5.92 -14.53 16.95
N GLU A 343 -5.33 -15.73 16.92
CA GLU A 343 -4.57 -16.31 18.03
C GLU A 343 -3.06 -16.07 17.92
N GLU A 344 -2.61 -15.30 16.93
CA GLU A 344 -1.21 -14.95 16.80
C GLU A 344 -0.72 -14.20 18.07
N PHE A 345 0.45 -14.62 18.55
CA PHE A 345 1.10 -14.11 19.77
C PHE A 345 0.35 -14.39 21.09
N CYS A 346 -0.69 -15.23 21.09
CA CYS A 346 -1.38 -15.60 22.33
C CYS A 346 -0.51 -16.49 23.22
N THR A 347 -0.27 -16.01 24.44
CA THR A 347 0.28 -16.82 25.53
C THR A 347 -0.83 -17.48 26.35
N ALA A 348 -0.47 -18.35 27.29
CA ALA A 348 -1.43 -18.89 28.26
C ALA A 348 -2.20 -17.79 29.02
N LEU A 349 -1.54 -16.67 29.32
CA LEU A 349 -2.17 -15.53 30.00
C LEU A 349 -3.23 -14.86 29.12
N ASN A 350 -2.98 -14.72 27.81
CA ASN A 350 -3.96 -14.19 26.87
C ASN A 350 -5.22 -15.06 26.83
N TYR A 351 -5.06 -16.38 26.75
CA TYR A 351 -6.21 -17.29 26.77
C TYR A 351 -6.99 -17.21 28.08
N ALA A 352 -6.30 -17.18 29.22
CA ALA A 352 -6.94 -17.02 30.53
C ALA A 352 -7.76 -15.72 30.63
N VAL A 353 -7.24 -14.61 30.10
CA VAL A 353 -7.95 -13.32 30.04
C VAL A 353 -9.15 -13.39 29.10
N ARG A 354 -9.03 -14.00 27.92
CA ARG A 354 -10.14 -14.13 26.96
C ARG A 354 -11.31 -14.95 27.52
N HIS A 355 -11.04 -15.87 28.45
CA HIS A 355 -12.04 -16.65 29.17
C HIS A 355 -12.57 -15.96 30.44
N ASP A 356 -12.08 -14.76 30.77
CA ASP A 356 -12.36 -14.05 32.04
C ASP A 356 -12.04 -14.89 33.30
N ASN A 357 -11.09 -15.83 33.20
CA ASN A 357 -10.80 -16.78 34.26
C ASN A 357 -9.77 -16.17 35.25
N LEU A 358 -10.25 -15.31 36.16
CA LEU A 358 -9.40 -14.67 37.19
C LEU A 358 -8.50 -15.65 37.96
N PRO A 359 -8.98 -16.82 38.42
CA PRO A 359 -8.11 -17.81 39.07
C PRO A 359 -6.93 -18.26 38.20
N MET A 360 -7.16 -18.51 36.90
CA MET A 360 -6.10 -18.89 35.96
C MET A 360 -5.14 -17.73 35.69
N ILE A 361 -5.67 -16.51 35.50
CA ILE A 361 -4.88 -15.29 35.34
C ILE A 361 -3.95 -15.10 36.56
N GLN A 362 -4.50 -15.21 37.77
CA GLN A 362 -3.74 -15.08 39.02
C GLN A 362 -2.68 -16.17 39.16
N LEU A 363 -3.01 -17.42 38.84
CA LEU A 363 -2.05 -18.52 38.88
C LEU A 363 -0.85 -18.25 37.96
N LEU A 364 -1.10 -17.90 36.70
CA LEU A 364 -0.06 -17.67 35.70
C LEU A 364 0.86 -16.52 36.10
N VAL A 365 0.29 -15.38 36.50
CA VAL A 365 1.07 -14.20 36.92
C VAL A 365 1.86 -14.50 38.20
N ASN A 366 1.27 -15.19 39.18
CA ASN A 366 1.98 -15.59 40.41
C ASN A 366 3.13 -16.57 40.15
N LYS A 367 3.06 -17.34 39.06
CA LYS A 367 4.13 -18.24 38.60
C LYS A 367 5.18 -17.56 37.73
N GLY A 368 5.02 -16.27 37.45
CA GLY A 368 6.00 -15.46 36.72
C GLY A 368 5.71 -15.26 35.25
N ALA A 369 4.48 -15.51 34.79
CA ALA A 369 4.07 -15.11 33.43
C ALA A 369 4.13 -13.57 33.31
N THR A 370 4.64 -13.10 32.18
CA THR A 370 4.79 -11.67 31.92
C THR A 370 3.41 -11.03 31.70
N ILE A 371 3.09 -9.96 32.44
CA ILE A 371 1.80 -9.27 32.29
C ILE A 371 1.73 -8.37 31.05
N ASN A 372 2.88 -7.94 30.54
CA ASN A 372 3.02 -7.10 29.35
C ASN A 372 3.58 -7.94 28.19
N THR A 373 2.80 -8.94 27.77
CA THR A 373 3.17 -9.77 26.61
C THR A 373 3.07 -8.96 25.32
N ARG A 374 3.59 -9.52 24.23
CA ARG A 374 3.56 -8.89 22.91
C ARG A 374 2.15 -8.52 22.45
N ARG A 375 1.20 -9.47 22.55
CA ARG A 375 -0.24 -9.18 22.45
C ARG A 375 -0.73 -8.84 23.85
N LEU A 376 -0.89 -7.56 24.17
CA LEU A 376 -1.16 -7.16 25.55
C LEU A 376 -2.43 -7.84 26.09
N PRO A 377 -2.37 -8.52 27.25
CA PRO A 377 -3.57 -9.06 27.90
C PRO A 377 -4.58 -7.95 28.25
N MET A 378 -4.12 -6.71 28.43
CA MET A 378 -4.99 -5.53 28.57
C MET A 378 -5.90 -5.34 27.34
N ASP A 379 -5.40 -5.57 26.13
CA ASP A 379 -6.21 -5.44 24.91
C ASP A 379 -7.33 -6.48 24.87
N ASP A 380 -7.03 -7.72 25.28
CA ASP A 380 -8.01 -8.80 25.35
C ASP A 380 -9.05 -8.52 26.46
N ALA A 381 -8.63 -8.04 27.63
CA ALA A 381 -9.52 -7.69 28.74
C ALA A 381 -10.47 -6.54 28.38
N VAL A 382 -9.94 -5.50 27.71
CA VAL A 382 -10.74 -4.39 27.20
C VAL A 382 -11.73 -4.90 26.16
N GLN A 383 -11.30 -5.72 25.20
CA GLN A 383 -12.17 -6.31 24.16
C GLN A 383 -13.24 -7.27 24.71
N LEU A 384 -13.01 -7.84 25.88
CA LEU A 384 -13.99 -8.62 26.62
C LEU A 384 -14.97 -7.75 27.42
N GLY A 385 -14.68 -6.47 27.62
CA GLY A 385 -15.48 -5.57 28.45
C GLY A 385 -15.46 -5.94 29.94
N SER A 386 -14.46 -6.69 30.41
CA SER A 386 -14.35 -7.10 31.81
C SER A 386 -13.68 -6.02 32.65
N LEU A 387 -14.49 -5.15 33.26
CA LEU A 387 -14.00 -4.09 34.14
C LEU A 387 -13.18 -4.62 35.33
N GLU A 388 -13.56 -5.79 35.87
CA GLU A 388 -12.83 -6.43 36.96
C GLU A 388 -11.42 -6.85 36.52
N THR A 389 -11.32 -7.56 35.39
CA THR A 389 -10.03 -7.99 34.84
C THR A 389 -9.17 -6.79 34.43
N VAL A 390 -9.74 -5.74 33.84
CA VAL A 390 -9.03 -4.49 33.53
C VAL A 390 -8.43 -3.86 34.80
N ARG A 391 -9.23 -3.71 35.87
CA ARG A 391 -8.75 -3.14 37.14
C ARG A 391 -7.65 -3.98 37.77
N TRP A 392 -7.82 -5.31 37.74
CA TRP A 392 -6.82 -6.22 38.28
C TRP A 392 -5.50 -6.15 37.50
N LEU A 393 -5.55 -6.10 36.16
CA LEU A 393 -4.36 -5.95 35.33
C LEU A 393 -3.64 -4.63 35.60
N ILE A 394 -4.37 -3.51 35.74
CA ILE A 394 -3.81 -2.20 36.14
C ILE A 394 -3.11 -2.30 37.49
N GLU A 395 -3.75 -2.93 38.49
CA GLU A 395 -3.18 -3.11 39.83
C GLU A 395 -1.86 -3.90 39.80
N LYS A 396 -1.74 -4.87 38.89
CA LYS A 396 -0.53 -5.67 38.70
C LYS A 396 0.53 -5.03 37.79
N GLY A 397 0.34 -3.76 37.39
CA GLY A 397 1.30 -3.01 36.59
C GLY A 397 1.26 -3.35 35.10
N SER A 398 0.12 -3.82 34.60
CA SER A 398 -0.10 -3.94 33.16
C SER A 398 -0.07 -2.58 32.49
N ARG A 399 0.52 -2.53 31.30
CA ARG A 399 0.53 -1.34 30.45
C ARG A 399 -0.90 -1.01 30.01
N VAL A 400 -1.25 0.27 30.13
CA VAL A 400 -2.53 0.81 29.66
C VAL A 400 -2.44 1.48 28.29
N ASN A 401 -1.21 1.79 27.86
CA ASN A 401 -0.88 2.21 26.50
C ASN A 401 -0.26 1.03 25.75
N GLY A 402 -0.56 0.93 24.46
CA GLY A 402 0.05 -0.08 23.60
C GLY A 402 1.55 0.15 23.39
N TRP A 403 2.16 -0.74 22.63
CA TRP A 403 3.55 -0.55 22.19
C TRP A 403 3.64 0.60 21.17
N LYS A 404 4.82 1.23 21.05
CA LYS A 404 4.99 2.41 20.19
C LYS A 404 4.58 2.16 18.73
N ALA A 405 4.86 0.97 18.22
CA ALA A 405 4.52 0.57 16.84
C ALA A 405 3.22 -0.25 16.76
N GLN A 406 2.51 -0.41 17.87
CA GLN A 406 1.22 -1.06 17.89
C GLN A 406 0.16 -0.09 17.36
N ARG A 407 -0.58 -0.54 16.34
CA ARG A 407 -1.61 0.25 15.66
C ARG A 407 -2.76 0.71 16.55
N HIS A 408 -3.19 -0.16 17.47
CA HIS A 408 -4.32 0.10 18.37
C HIS A 408 -3.91 -0.16 19.80
N TRP A 409 -4.25 0.77 20.68
CA TRP A 409 -3.99 0.69 22.12
C TRP A 409 -5.28 0.33 22.87
N PRO A 410 -5.22 -0.07 24.15
CA PRO A 410 -6.41 -0.41 24.91
C PRO A 410 -7.53 0.64 24.82
N LEU A 411 -7.19 1.94 24.93
CA LEU A 411 -8.17 3.01 24.84
C LEU A 411 -8.78 3.16 23.43
N HIS A 412 -8.00 2.95 22.37
CA HIS A 412 -8.50 2.90 20.99
C HIS A 412 -9.52 1.77 20.82
N LEU A 413 -9.19 0.58 21.32
CA LEU A 413 -10.05 -0.60 21.24
C LEU A 413 -11.36 -0.38 21.99
N LEU A 414 -11.31 0.21 23.19
CA LEU A 414 -12.50 0.49 23.99
C LEU A 414 -13.48 1.41 23.25
N VAL A 415 -13.00 2.53 22.71
CA VAL A 415 -13.83 3.51 21.99
C VAL A 415 -14.34 2.95 20.66
N GLU A 416 -13.51 2.21 19.92
CA GLU A 416 -13.91 1.63 18.64
C GLU A 416 -14.95 0.51 18.80
N GLN A 417 -14.81 -0.35 19.81
CA GLN A 417 -15.76 -1.45 20.04
C GLN A 417 -17.16 -0.91 20.35
N ARG A 418 -17.26 0.16 21.16
CA ARG A 418 -18.55 0.83 21.39
C ARG A 418 -19.08 1.51 20.13
N TYR A 419 -18.20 2.13 19.33
CA TYR A 419 -18.61 2.67 18.04
C TYR A 419 -19.22 1.59 17.14
N ARG A 420 -18.61 0.40 17.06
CA ARG A 420 -19.14 -0.73 16.28
C ARG A 420 -20.42 -1.32 16.87
N SER A 421 -20.59 -1.33 18.19
CA SER A 421 -21.78 -1.86 18.87
C SER A 421 -22.98 -0.92 18.87
N VAL A 422 -22.76 0.39 18.69
CA VAL A 422 -23.80 1.44 18.61
C VAL A 422 -24.05 1.88 17.17
N ALA A 423 -23.12 1.64 16.25
CA ALA A 423 -23.37 1.82 14.82
C ALA A 423 -24.52 0.90 14.40
N PRO A 424 -25.53 1.43 13.67
CA PRO A 424 -26.58 0.57 13.12
C PRO A 424 -25.88 -0.50 12.28
N SER A 425 -26.17 -1.76 12.58
CA SER A 425 -25.58 -2.90 11.90
C SER A 425 -25.74 -2.73 10.39
N LYS A 426 -24.84 -3.32 9.60
CA LYS A 426 -25.02 -3.36 8.15
C LYS A 426 -26.42 -3.90 7.79
N ALA A 427 -26.98 -4.82 8.58
CA ALA A 427 -28.35 -5.31 8.46
C ALA A 427 -29.44 -4.29 8.84
N GLU A 428 -29.23 -3.37 9.79
CA GLU A 428 -30.17 -2.29 10.11
C GLU A 428 -30.10 -1.16 9.08
N LEU A 429 -28.90 -0.85 8.58
CA LEU A 429 -28.70 0.04 7.45
C LEU A 429 -29.29 -0.57 6.19
N GLU A 430 -29.08 -1.86 5.95
CA GLU A 430 -29.69 -2.58 4.84
C GLU A 430 -31.19 -2.80 5.05
N GLN A 431 -31.72 -2.93 6.26
CA GLN A 431 -33.18 -2.94 6.48
C GLN A 431 -33.78 -1.57 6.27
N ARG A 432 -33.08 -0.48 6.61
CA ARG A 432 -33.51 0.88 6.28
C ARG A 432 -33.48 1.11 4.78
N ILE A 433 -32.38 0.72 4.13
CA ILE A 433 -32.19 0.78 2.68
C ILE A 433 -33.19 -0.15 1.98
N ARG A 434 -33.44 -1.36 2.49
CA ARG A 434 -34.47 -2.32 2.00
C ARG A 434 -35.87 -1.83 2.31
N ALA A 435 -36.15 -1.10 3.38
CA ALA A 435 -37.46 -0.51 3.64
C ALA A 435 -37.72 0.71 2.73
N GLU A 436 -36.68 1.47 2.40
CA GLU A 436 -36.69 2.50 1.35
C GLU A 436 -36.79 1.89 -0.05
N GLN A 437 -36.09 0.78 -0.29
CA GLN A 437 -36.15 0.02 -1.53
C GLN A 437 -37.46 -0.73 -1.66
N GLU A 438 -38.07 -1.30 -0.62
CA GLU A 438 -39.41 -1.91 -0.67
C GLU A 438 -40.49 -0.85 -0.92
N ARG A 439 -40.32 0.39 -0.43
CA ARG A 439 -41.12 1.55 -0.85
C ARG A 439 -40.93 1.92 -2.33
N SER A 440 -39.76 1.63 -2.90
CA SER A 440 -39.40 1.84 -4.30
C SER A 440 -39.74 0.64 -5.22
N ASP A 441 -39.68 -0.58 -4.71
CA ASP A 441 -39.76 -1.89 -5.39
C ASP A 441 -41.20 -2.43 -5.34
N ALA A 442 -42.07 -1.85 -4.49
CA ALA A 442 -43.51 -1.84 -4.69
C ALA A 442 -43.92 -1.27 -6.07
N ARG A 443 -42.99 -0.70 -6.86
CA ARG A 443 -43.18 -0.29 -8.25
C ARG A 443 -42.47 -1.13 -9.32
N SER A 444 -41.70 -2.16 -9.01
CA SER A 444 -41.13 -3.01 -10.07
C SER A 444 -40.68 -4.38 -9.55
N GLN A 445 -41.32 -5.44 -10.05
CA GLN A 445 -40.94 -6.82 -9.77
C GLN A 445 -39.99 -7.36 -10.85
N SER A 446 -38.87 -7.95 -10.45
CA SER A 446 -38.35 -9.20 -11.03
C SER A 446 -37.25 -9.80 -10.16
N LYS A 447 -37.12 -11.12 -10.22
CA LYS A 447 -36.62 -12.05 -9.21
C LYS A 447 -35.38 -12.79 -9.72
N VAL A 448 -34.29 -12.83 -8.96
CA VAL A 448 -33.27 -13.90 -9.05
C VAL A 448 -32.63 -14.12 -7.67
N LEU A 449 -32.50 -15.38 -7.25
CA LEU A 449 -31.77 -15.80 -6.04
C LEU A 449 -30.57 -16.67 -6.42
N SER A 450 -29.37 -16.30 -5.95
CA SER A 450 -28.35 -17.15 -5.29
C SER A 450 -27.11 -16.28 -5.00
N SER A 451 -26.34 -16.58 -3.94
CA SER A 451 -25.46 -15.70 -3.10
C SER A 451 -26.09 -15.18 -1.81
N ALA A 452 -27.42 -15.13 -1.75
CA ALA A 452 -28.18 -14.64 -0.60
C ALA A 452 -27.98 -15.46 0.69
N ASP A 453 -27.89 -16.80 0.61
CA ASP A 453 -27.83 -17.65 1.81
C ASP A 453 -26.47 -17.57 2.54
N MET A 454 -25.36 -17.41 1.82
CA MET A 454 -24.02 -17.21 2.41
C MET A 454 -23.86 -15.81 2.99
N ILE A 455 -24.47 -14.82 2.35
CA ILE A 455 -24.58 -13.45 2.84
C ILE A 455 -25.43 -13.44 4.11
N GLN A 456 -26.58 -14.11 4.10
CA GLN A 456 -27.47 -14.25 5.25
C GLN A 456 -26.79 -14.95 6.43
N MET A 457 -26.06 -16.05 6.22
CA MET A 457 -25.35 -16.74 7.30
C MET A 457 -24.22 -15.87 7.89
N ARG A 458 -23.50 -15.11 7.06
CA ARG A 458 -22.49 -14.14 7.51
C ARG A 458 -23.12 -12.95 8.22
N GLU A 459 -24.32 -12.53 7.81
CA GLU A 459 -25.11 -11.46 8.43
C GLU A 459 -25.69 -11.88 9.77
N GLU A 460 -26.20 -13.11 9.90
CA GLU A 460 -26.71 -13.66 11.16
C GLU A 460 -25.58 -13.83 12.19
N MET A 461 -24.41 -14.30 11.77
CA MET A 461 -23.23 -14.33 12.64
C MET A 461 -22.80 -12.92 13.06
N ARG A 462 -22.74 -11.97 12.12
CA ARG A 462 -22.37 -10.58 12.40
C ARG A 462 -23.41 -9.87 13.28
N ALA A 463 -24.70 -10.15 13.11
CA ALA A 463 -25.77 -9.59 13.93
C ALA A 463 -25.76 -10.18 15.34
N SER A 464 -25.48 -11.48 15.47
CA SER A 464 -25.26 -12.13 16.77
C SER A 464 -24.03 -11.55 17.47
N GLU A 465 -22.91 -11.38 16.76
CA GLU A 465 -21.68 -10.79 17.27
C GLU A 465 -21.87 -9.33 17.68
N ILE A 466 -22.53 -8.51 16.84
CA ILE A 466 -22.90 -7.13 17.18
C ILE A 466 -23.80 -7.13 18.42
N LYS A 467 -24.83 -7.97 18.49
CA LYS A 467 -25.72 -8.07 19.66
C LYS A 467 -24.96 -8.45 20.93
N HIS A 468 -24.05 -9.42 20.85
CA HIS A 468 -23.20 -9.82 21.98
C HIS A 468 -22.26 -8.70 22.42
N LEU A 469 -21.67 -7.95 21.48
CA LEU A 469 -20.86 -6.76 21.79
C LEU A 469 -21.73 -5.64 22.38
N THR A 470 -22.92 -5.41 21.83
CA THR A 470 -23.89 -4.45 22.37
C THR A 470 -24.26 -4.83 23.79
N ASP A 471 -24.66 -6.06 24.11
CA ASP A 471 -25.01 -6.45 25.48
C ASP A 471 -23.84 -6.30 26.48
N ARG A 472 -22.60 -6.50 26.03
CA ARG A 472 -21.37 -6.43 26.84
C ARG A 472 -20.91 -4.99 27.13
N TYR A 473 -21.02 -4.08 26.17
CA TYR A 473 -20.60 -2.67 26.30
C TYR A 473 -21.77 -1.68 26.45
N ALA A 474 -23.02 -2.14 26.35
CA ALA A 474 -24.21 -1.31 26.52
C ALA A 474 -24.44 -0.92 27.97
N SER A 475 -23.89 -1.65 28.96
CA SER A 475 -23.88 -1.19 30.35
C SER A 475 -23.06 0.11 30.43
N PRO A 476 -23.70 1.29 30.60
CA PRO A 476 -22.97 2.55 30.63
C PRO A 476 -21.94 2.56 31.76
N ALA A 477 -22.28 1.93 32.89
CA ALA A 477 -21.41 1.80 34.05
C ALA A 477 -20.13 1.00 33.78
N THR A 478 -20.18 -0.05 32.95
CA THR A 478 -18.99 -0.85 32.62
C THR A 478 -18.07 -0.07 31.69
N TYR A 479 -18.63 0.55 30.65
CA TYR A 479 -17.86 1.36 29.70
C TYR A 479 -17.21 2.58 30.36
N GLU A 480 -17.98 3.35 31.11
CA GLU A 480 -17.49 4.49 31.89
C GLU A 480 -16.45 4.04 32.93
N GLY A 481 -16.70 2.92 33.60
CA GLY A 481 -15.76 2.36 34.56
C GLY A 481 -14.42 1.97 33.93
N MET A 482 -14.42 1.45 32.70
CA MET A 482 -13.19 1.11 31.97
C MET A 482 -12.48 2.36 31.45
N LEU A 483 -13.22 3.35 30.93
CA LEU A 483 -12.66 4.65 30.54
C LEU A 483 -11.96 5.31 31.74
N ASP A 484 -12.64 5.40 32.88
CA ASP A 484 -12.06 5.97 34.10
C ASP A 484 -10.84 5.19 34.57
N ALA A 485 -10.92 3.85 34.60
CA ALA A 485 -9.81 3.01 35.06
C ALA A 485 -8.56 3.20 34.18
N LEU A 486 -8.70 3.15 32.86
CA LEU A 486 -7.58 3.30 31.93
C LEU A 486 -6.99 4.72 31.98
N LEU A 487 -7.82 5.76 31.89
CA LEU A 487 -7.37 7.16 31.89
C LEU A 487 -6.71 7.54 33.22
N LYS A 488 -7.29 7.11 34.35
CA LYS A 488 -6.69 7.33 35.68
C LYS A 488 -5.36 6.61 35.86
N ALA A 489 -5.18 5.47 35.20
CA ALA A 489 -3.93 4.73 35.19
C ALA A 489 -2.87 5.30 34.21
N GLY A 490 -3.17 6.40 33.52
CA GLY A 490 -2.24 7.09 32.62
C GLY A 490 -2.34 6.65 31.17
N ALA A 491 -3.48 6.11 30.74
CA ALA A 491 -3.75 5.94 29.31
C ALA A 491 -3.72 7.31 28.62
N GLU A 492 -3.01 7.41 27.50
CA GLU A 492 -2.81 8.66 26.76
C GLU A 492 -4.10 9.04 26.02
N PRO A 493 -4.80 10.12 26.44
CA PRO A 493 -6.05 10.54 25.79
C PRO A 493 -5.86 11.00 24.34
N ASP A 494 -4.68 11.49 23.98
CA ASP A 494 -4.36 11.98 22.63
C ASP A 494 -3.59 10.97 21.78
N ALA A 495 -3.66 9.68 22.14
CA ALA A 495 -3.06 8.63 21.34
C ALA A 495 -3.65 8.67 19.92
N ARG A 496 -2.78 8.47 18.92
CA ARG A 496 -3.10 8.68 17.52
C ARG A 496 -3.18 7.37 16.75
N TRP A 497 -4.13 7.29 15.82
CA TRP A 497 -4.14 6.31 14.73
C TRP A 497 -3.13 6.68 13.63
N ASP A 498 -2.97 5.80 12.63
CA ASP A 498 -2.00 5.90 11.52
C ASP A 498 -2.03 7.26 10.78
N ASN A 499 -3.20 7.87 10.64
CA ASN A 499 -3.38 9.18 9.97
C ASN A 499 -3.37 10.36 10.95
N SER A 500 -2.75 10.22 12.13
CA SER A 500 -2.75 11.22 13.20
C SER A 500 -4.12 11.55 13.82
N THR A 501 -5.19 10.81 13.50
CA THR A 501 -6.51 10.98 14.15
C THR A 501 -6.38 10.67 15.64
N THR A 502 -6.87 11.52 16.53
CA THR A 502 -6.90 11.27 17.98
C THR A 502 -8.16 10.49 18.38
N ILE A 503 -8.11 9.78 19.52
CA ILE A 503 -9.25 9.04 20.07
C ILE A 503 -10.50 9.94 20.20
N LEU A 504 -10.31 11.19 20.63
CA LEU A 504 -11.38 12.17 20.80
C LEU A 504 -12.16 12.43 19.50
N MET A 505 -11.51 12.45 18.34
CA MET A 505 -12.17 12.65 17.04
C MET A 505 -13.14 11.50 16.68
N ARG A 506 -12.94 10.31 17.26
CA ARG A 506 -13.76 9.11 17.01
C ARG A 506 -14.74 8.81 18.14
N ALA A 507 -14.68 9.56 19.23
CA ALA A 507 -15.43 9.32 20.47
C ALA A 507 -16.94 9.53 20.30
N ASP A 508 -17.71 8.82 21.13
CA ASP A 508 -19.11 9.15 21.42
C ASP A 508 -19.20 10.18 22.56
N MET A 509 -20.40 10.62 22.92
CA MET A 509 -20.59 11.63 23.99
C MET A 509 -19.89 11.24 25.30
N VAL A 510 -20.04 9.98 25.72
CA VAL A 510 -19.47 9.51 26.99
C VAL A 510 -17.94 9.49 26.93
N ALA A 511 -17.34 8.90 25.89
CA ALA A 511 -15.89 8.93 25.75
C ALA A 511 -15.35 10.35 25.62
N ALA A 512 -16.04 11.24 24.88
CA ALA A 512 -15.63 12.62 24.72
C ALA A 512 -15.55 13.35 26.07
N GLU A 513 -16.55 13.21 26.93
CA GLU A 513 -16.54 13.81 28.28
C GLU A 513 -15.36 13.31 29.13
N TYR A 514 -15.10 12.00 29.13
CA TYR A 514 -13.98 11.43 29.88
C TYR A 514 -12.62 11.87 29.31
N LEU A 515 -12.43 11.78 28.00
CA LEU A 515 -11.19 12.18 27.33
C LEU A 515 -10.86 13.66 27.61
N LEU A 516 -11.83 14.56 27.44
CA LEU A 516 -11.67 15.98 27.73
C LEU A 516 -11.35 16.24 29.21
N ARG A 517 -12.03 15.53 30.13
CA ARG A 517 -11.77 15.62 31.57
C ARG A 517 -10.33 15.20 31.93
N TYR A 518 -9.78 14.24 31.20
CA TYR A 518 -8.41 13.75 31.39
C TYR A 518 -7.37 14.46 30.50
N GLY A 519 -7.76 15.57 29.85
CA GLY A 519 -6.82 16.48 29.19
C GLY A 519 -6.59 16.26 27.71
N ALA A 520 -7.48 15.54 27.01
CA ALA A 520 -7.43 15.42 25.55
C ALA A 520 -7.40 16.79 24.86
N ASP A 521 -6.53 16.95 23.87
CA ASP A 521 -6.36 18.17 23.10
C ASP A 521 -7.53 18.35 22.12
N ILE A 522 -8.41 19.29 22.46
CA ILE A 522 -9.55 19.71 21.64
C ILE A 522 -9.12 20.33 20.29
N HIS A 523 -7.87 20.78 20.18
CA HIS A 523 -7.32 21.45 19.00
C HIS A 523 -6.47 20.52 18.12
N ALA A 524 -6.35 19.25 18.47
CA ALA A 524 -5.58 18.29 17.69
C ALA A 524 -6.09 18.23 16.24
N GLN A 525 -5.15 18.01 15.32
CA GLN A 525 -5.40 17.86 13.90
C GLN A 525 -4.82 16.54 13.38
N ASP A 526 -5.59 15.88 12.52
CA ASP A 526 -5.13 14.70 11.78
C ASP A 526 -4.18 15.10 10.63
N SER A 527 -3.73 14.14 9.82
CA SER A 527 -2.83 14.41 8.69
C SER A 527 -3.45 15.30 7.60
N ALA A 528 -4.79 15.32 7.49
CA ALA A 528 -5.54 16.17 6.57
C ALA A 528 -5.89 17.55 7.15
N GLY A 529 -5.58 17.80 8.42
CA GLY A 529 -5.89 19.05 9.13
C GLY A 529 -7.29 19.07 9.76
N TYR A 530 -8.01 17.96 9.79
CA TYR A 530 -9.32 17.84 10.42
C TYR A 530 -9.22 17.86 11.95
N THR A 531 -10.18 18.54 12.58
CA THR A 531 -10.35 18.63 14.04
C THR A 531 -11.54 17.82 14.52
N VAL A 532 -11.74 17.70 15.84
CA VAL A 532 -12.88 16.98 16.44
C VAL A 532 -14.25 17.42 15.90
N LEU A 533 -14.42 18.71 15.55
CA LEU A 533 -15.67 19.23 15.00
C LEU A 533 -15.93 18.77 13.56
N HIS A 534 -14.88 18.46 12.78
CA HIS A 534 -15.04 17.87 11.45
C HIS A 534 -15.58 16.44 11.52
N TYR A 535 -15.32 15.72 12.62
CA TYR A 535 -15.80 14.36 12.85
C TYR A 535 -17.08 14.27 13.68
N ALA A 536 -17.59 15.39 14.21
CA ALA A 536 -18.73 15.38 15.12
C ALA A 536 -20.01 14.96 14.40
N ARG A 537 -20.73 13.98 14.97
CA ARG A 537 -21.88 13.32 14.33
C ARG A 537 -23.23 13.63 14.99
N SER A 538 -23.24 14.43 16.05
CA SER A 538 -24.46 14.85 16.74
C SER A 538 -24.36 16.29 17.23
N ALA A 539 -25.51 16.92 17.43
CA ALA A 539 -25.60 18.28 17.95
C ALA A 539 -24.99 18.39 19.36
N GLU A 540 -25.14 17.37 20.19
CA GLU A 540 -24.61 17.31 21.55
C GLU A 540 -23.08 17.31 21.55
N LEU A 541 -22.44 16.52 20.67
CA LEU A 541 -20.97 16.50 20.54
C LEU A 541 -20.45 17.85 20.07
N ILE A 542 -21.12 18.48 19.11
CA ILE A 542 -20.75 19.82 18.61
C ILE A 542 -20.78 20.83 19.75
N ARG A 543 -21.86 20.84 20.56
CA ARG A 543 -21.99 21.74 21.72
C ARG A 543 -20.93 21.46 22.78
N LEU A 544 -20.67 20.19 23.07
CA LEU A 544 -19.65 19.78 24.03
C LEU A 544 -18.27 20.28 23.61
N PHE A 545 -17.87 20.03 22.37
CA PHE A 545 -16.58 20.44 21.82
C PHE A 545 -16.44 21.96 21.76
N ALA A 546 -17.47 22.67 21.30
CA ALA A 546 -17.47 24.14 21.30
C ALA A 546 -17.37 24.72 22.72
N ALA A 547 -18.05 24.13 23.70
CA ALA A 547 -17.97 24.53 25.10
C ALA A 547 -16.56 24.31 25.70
N HIS A 548 -15.80 23.35 25.17
CA HIS A 548 -14.40 23.12 25.53
C HIS A 548 -13.40 23.92 24.67
N GLY A 549 -13.89 24.85 23.85
CA GLY A 549 -13.06 25.78 23.08
C GLY A 549 -12.63 25.29 21.70
N ALA A 550 -13.25 24.23 21.16
CA ALA A 550 -12.98 23.80 19.78
C ALA A 550 -13.19 24.97 18.80
N ASP A 551 -12.25 25.15 17.87
CA ASP A 551 -12.39 26.18 16.84
C ASP A 551 -13.44 25.73 15.81
N VAL A 552 -14.62 26.33 15.92
CA VAL A 552 -15.80 26.06 15.09
C VAL A 552 -15.56 26.38 13.62
N ASN A 553 -14.61 27.28 13.35
CA ASN A 553 -14.35 27.84 12.03
C ASN A 553 -13.02 27.35 11.44
N MET A 554 -12.40 26.34 12.06
CA MET A 554 -11.14 25.76 11.59
C MET A 554 -11.28 25.30 10.13
N LEU A 555 -10.39 25.77 9.26
CA LEU A 555 -10.30 25.30 7.88
C LEU A 555 -9.26 24.18 7.81
N ALA A 556 -9.69 22.95 7.54
CA ALA A 556 -8.77 21.84 7.34
C ALA A 556 -7.99 22.02 6.03
N VAL A 557 -6.66 21.96 6.09
CA VAL A 557 -5.78 22.03 4.91
C VAL A 557 -4.71 20.95 5.03
N SER A 558 -4.79 19.94 4.17
CA SER A 558 -3.81 18.84 4.10
C SER A 558 -2.40 19.35 3.80
N ARG A 559 -1.40 18.84 4.53
CA ARG A 559 0.02 19.13 4.28
C ARG A 559 0.50 18.24 3.14
N GLY A 560 0.78 18.84 1.98
CA GLY A 560 1.23 18.11 0.79
C GLY A 560 0.13 17.80 -0.23
N ARG A 561 -0.98 18.55 -0.17
CA ARG A 561 -2.18 18.46 -1.03
C ARG A 561 -1.90 17.90 -2.43
N GLU A 562 -2.37 16.68 -2.68
CA GLU A 562 -2.55 16.16 -4.04
C GLU A 562 -3.85 16.73 -4.64
N ALA A 563 -3.97 16.70 -5.97
CA ALA A 563 -5.15 17.24 -6.65
C ALA A 563 -6.40 16.40 -6.32
N GLY A 564 -7.34 16.96 -5.55
CA GLY A 564 -8.63 16.33 -5.24
C GLY A 564 -9.07 16.36 -3.77
N GLU A 565 -8.18 16.73 -2.85
CA GLU A 565 -8.53 16.90 -1.43
C GLU A 565 -9.15 18.27 -1.15
N TYR A 566 -10.44 18.31 -0.79
CA TYR A 566 -11.13 19.54 -0.40
C TYR A 566 -10.76 19.92 1.04
N GLY A 567 -10.17 21.10 1.22
CA GLY A 567 -10.08 21.70 2.55
C GLY A 567 -11.36 22.46 2.88
N TYR A 568 -12.08 22.10 3.93
CA TYR A 568 -13.37 22.69 4.30
C TYR A 568 -13.48 22.94 5.81
N THR A 569 -14.47 23.73 6.23
CA THR A 569 -14.80 23.97 7.65
C THR A 569 -15.74 22.90 8.20
N PRO A 570 -15.88 22.72 9.54
CA PRO A 570 -16.85 21.79 10.11
C PRO A 570 -18.27 21.97 9.58
N LEU A 571 -18.70 23.23 9.38
CA LEU A 571 -20.01 23.54 8.78
C LEU A 571 -20.13 23.03 7.34
N GLN A 572 -19.10 23.25 6.52
CA GLN A 572 -19.08 22.77 5.14
C GLN A 572 -19.05 21.23 5.06
N GLY A 573 -18.35 20.57 5.97
CA GLY A 573 -18.39 19.11 6.12
C GLY A 573 -19.78 18.60 6.47
N ALA A 574 -20.45 19.24 7.45
CA ALA A 574 -21.81 18.90 7.83
C ALA A 574 -22.83 19.13 6.69
N LEU A 575 -22.63 20.14 5.84
CA LEU A 575 -23.48 20.40 4.67
C LEU A 575 -23.37 19.30 3.60
N LEU A 576 -22.18 18.71 3.41
CA LEU A 576 -21.99 17.58 2.50
C LEU A 576 -22.78 16.35 2.96
N THR A 577 -22.77 16.09 4.27
CA THR A 577 -23.44 14.92 4.84
C THR A 577 -24.89 15.17 5.23
N ALA A 578 -25.36 16.43 5.28
CA ALA A 578 -26.72 16.81 5.70
C ALA A 578 -27.84 16.06 4.95
N GLY A 579 -27.58 15.66 3.71
CA GLY A 579 -28.52 14.85 2.91
C GLY A 579 -28.69 13.41 3.37
N TYR A 580 -27.81 12.93 4.26
CA TYR A 580 -27.72 11.58 4.81
C TYR A 580 -27.78 11.56 6.35
N THR A 581 -27.34 12.64 7.00
CA THR A 581 -27.22 12.79 8.44
C THR A 581 -27.93 14.09 8.85
N SER A 582 -29.00 14.00 9.63
CA SER A 582 -29.86 15.10 10.14
C SER A 582 -29.31 16.55 10.07
N MET A 583 -30.21 17.49 9.76
CA MET A 583 -29.98 18.95 9.83
C MET A 583 -29.52 19.45 11.22
N GLU A 584 -29.69 18.65 12.28
CA GLU A 584 -29.27 18.96 13.64
C GLU A 584 -27.79 19.37 13.75
N THR A 585 -26.90 18.73 12.99
CA THR A 585 -25.46 19.06 13.01
C THR A 585 -25.17 20.43 12.41
N VAL A 586 -25.79 20.74 11.27
CA VAL A 586 -25.72 22.06 10.61
C VAL A 586 -26.25 23.14 11.53
N LEU A 587 -27.42 22.91 12.15
CA LEU A 587 -28.05 23.86 13.06
C LEU A 587 -27.22 24.08 14.32
N ALA A 588 -26.69 23.01 14.92
CA ALA A 588 -25.84 23.11 16.11
C ALA A 588 -24.54 23.87 15.82
N LEU A 589 -23.90 23.62 14.67
CA LEU A 589 -22.70 24.36 14.24
C LEU A 589 -22.98 25.86 14.10
N LEU A 590 -24.08 26.23 13.43
CA LEU A 590 -24.50 27.64 13.33
C LEU A 590 -24.80 28.26 14.70
N GLU A 591 -25.43 27.50 15.60
CA GLU A 591 -25.73 27.97 16.96
C GLU A 591 -24.47 28.25 17.77
N VAL A 592 -23.44 27.40 17.65
CA VAL A 592 -22.15 27.60 18.34
C VAL A 592 -21.21 28.58 17.63
N GLY A 593 -21.68 29.27 16.58
CA GLY A 593 -20.96 30.37 15.94
C GLY A 593 -20.18 30.01 14.67
N ALA A 594 -20.56 28.93 13.98
CA ALA A 594 -20.00 28.65 12.66
C ALA A 594 -20.35 29.77 11.67
N ASP A 595 -19.33 30.30 11.00
CA ASP A 595 -19.48 31.34 9.99
C ASP A 595 -19.66 30.70 8.60
N PRO A 596 -20.87 30.79 8.00
CA PRO A 596 -21.14 30.23 6.68
C PRO A 596 -20.44 30.99 5.54
N LEU A 597 -19.87 32.17 5.80
CA LEU A 597 -19.18 32.99 4.81
C LEU A 597 -17.71 32.60 4.60
N ILE A 598 -17.16 31.74 5.47
CA ILE A 598 -15.81 31.23 5.31
C ILE A 598 -15.73 30.40 4.03
N ARG A 599 -14.65 30.61 3.28
CA ARG A 599 -14.39 29.88 2.05
C ARG A 599 -13.53 28.66 2.32
N SER A 600 -13.79 27.62 1.55
CA SER A 600 -12.96 26.43 1.50
C SER A 600 -11.54 26.77 1.04
N ALA A 601 -10.63 25.82 1.19
CA ALA A 601 -9.25 25.96 0.74
C ALA A 601 -9.12 26.09 -0.79
N ASP A 602 -10.19 25.82 -1.54
CA ASP A 602 -10.32 26.00 -2.99
C ASP A 602 -11.17 27.24 -3.35
N GLY A 603 -11.45 28.11 -2.38
CA GLY A 603 -12.20 29.36 -2.56
C GLY A 603 -13.72 29.18 -2.69
N LEU A 604 -14.25 27.97 -2.46
CA LEU A 604 -15.68 27.68 -2.56
C LEU A 604 -16.43 28.23 -1.33
N ASN A 605 -17.59 28.84 -1.54
CA ASN A 605 -18.47 29.22 -0.45
C ASN A 605 -19.35 28.03 0.00
N SER A 606 -20.06 28.16 1.12
CA SER A 606 -20.84 27.06 1.73
C SER A 606 -21.98 26.52 0.86
N LEU A 607 -22.47 27.27 -0.15
CA LEU A 607 -23.50 26.77 -1.07
C LEU A 607 -22.99 25.63 -1.95
N PHE A 608 -21.68 25.60 -2.25
CA PHE A 608 -21.07 24.54 -3.07
C PHE A 608 -21.06 23.17 -2.38
N PHE A 609 -21.20 23.14 -1.05
CA PHE A 609 -21.21 21.92 -0.24
C PHE A 609 -22.62 21.38 0.00
N CYS A 610 -23.66 22.08 -0.44
CA CYS A 610 -25.04 21.66 -0.25
C CYS A 610 -25.48 20.67 -1.34
N SER A 611 -26.12 19.57 -0.92
CA SER A 611 -26.70 18.57 -1.84
C SER A 611 -28.23 18.50 -1.81
N ARG A 612 -28.86 19.26 -0.90
CA ARG A 612 -30.31 19.28 -0.65
C ARG A 612 -30.84 20.71 -0.58
N ILE A 613 -32.13 20.87 -0.86
CA ILE A 613 -32.80 22.18 -0.89
C ILE A 613 -32.78 22.87 0.49
N GLU A 614 -33.11 22.15 1.56
CA GLU A 614 -33.21 22.72 2.91
C GLU A 614 -31.90 23.35 3.43
N PRO A 615 -30.75 22.64 3.49
CA PRO A 615 -29.48 23.25 3.89
C PRO A 615 -29.05 24.36 2.92
N PHE A 616 -29.36 24.24 1.63
CA PHE A 616 -29.05 25.26 0.64
C PHE A 616 -29.83 26.56 0.87
N ASP A 617 -31.15 26.49 1.05
CA ASP A 617 -32.00 27.65 1.34
C ASP A 617 -31.62 28.27 2.70
N LEU A 618 -31.25 27.45 3.68
CA LEU A 618 -30.71 27.93 4.96
C LEU A 618 -29.42 28.73 4.76
N MET A 619 -28.44 28.22 3.99
CA MET A 619 -27.21 28.94 3.69
C MET A 619 -27.47 30.23 2.90
N MET A 620 -28.37 30.23 1.92
CA MET A 620 -28.77 31.46 1.22
C MET A 620 -29.36 32.50 2.18
N SER A 621 -30.15 32.07 3.18
CA SER A 621 -30.68 32.97 4.21
C SER A 621 -29.59 33.64 5.07
N LYS A 622 -28.35 33.09 5.05
CA LYS A 622 -27.17 33.68 5.69
C LYS A 622 -26.40 34.66 4.80
N GLY A 623 -26.95 35.02 3.65
CA GLY A 623 -26.40 36.06 2.76
C GLY A 623 -25.44 35.56 1.69
N LEU A 624 -25.38 34.24 1.45
CA LEU A 624 -24.60 33.68 0.35
C LEU A 624 -25.32 33.87 -1.00
N ASP A 625 -24.58 34.32 -2.02
CA ASP A 625 -25.10 34.51 -3.37
C ASP A 625 -24.97 33.21 -4.20
N PRO A 626 -26.08 32.61 -4.67
CA PRO A 626 -26.04 31.40 -5.49
C PRO A 626 -25.51 31.64 -6.92
N LEU A 627 -25.38 32.88 -7.36
CA LEU A 627 -24.83 33.24 -8.67
C LEU A 627 -23.32 33.48 -8.64
N GLU A 628 -22.71 33.45 -7.45
CA GLU A 628 -21.29 33.62 -7.27
C GLU A 628 -20.51 32.51 -8.00
N LYS A 629 -19.44 32.90 -8.70
CA LYS A 629 -18.55 31.97 -9.38
C LYS A 629 -17.38 31.57 -8.48
N ALA A 630 -17.14 30.27 -8.36
CA ALA A 630 -15.93 29.71 -7.78
C ALA A 630 -14.70 29.97 -8.68
N PRO A 631 -13.47 29.78 -8.17
CA PRO A 631 -12.25 29.84 -8.98
C PRO A 631 -12.36 28.98 -10.25
N GLY A 632 -11.80 29.48 -11.36
CA GLY A 632 -11.98 28.88 -12.68
C GLY A 632 -13.33 29.18 -13.33
N GLY A 633 -14.08 30.16 -12.81
CA GLY A 633 -15.34 30.62 -13.40
C GLY A 633 -16.51 29.66 -13.21
N MET A 634 -16.36 28.66 -12.33
CA MET A 634 -17.35 27.60 -12.11
C MET A 634 -18.57 28.13 -11.35
N THR A 635 -19.76 27.75 -11.82
CA THR A 635 -21.03 27.97 -11.10
C THR A 635 -21.37 26.75 -10.22
N LEU A 636 -22.39 26.85 -9.38
CA LEU A 636 -22.92 25.71 -8.62
C LEU A 636 -23.28 24.52 -9.52
N LEU A 637 -23.84 24.78 -10.71
CA LEU A 637 -24.13 23.72 -11.68
C LEU A 637 -22.85 23.02 -12.16
N HIS A 638 -21.79 23.75 -12.48
CA HIS A 638 -20.52 23.14 -12.86
C HIS A 638 -19.98 22.22 -11.77
N HIS A 639 -19.91 22.73 -10.54
CA HIS A 639 -19.40 21.95 -9.41
C HIS A 639 -20.26 20.71 -9.14
N ARG A 640 -21.59 20.85 -9.16
CA ARG A 640 -22.48 19.70 -8.98
C ARG A 640 -22.25 18.63 -10.05
N MET A 641 -22.14 19.03 -11.32
CA MET A 641 -21.90 18.08 -12.42
C MET A 641 -20.52 17.43 -12.37
N SER A 642 -19.50 18.12 -11.86
CA SER A 642 -18.16 17.54 -11.70
C SER A 642 -18.07 16.54 -10.56
N GLN A 643 -18.86 16.73 -9.48
CA GLN A 643 -18.90 15.78 -8.36
C GLN A 643 -19.77 14.57 -8.71
N SER A 644 -21.07 14.83 -8.91
CA SER A 644 -22.08 13.81 -9.14
C SER A 644 -23.26 14.44 -9.89
N PRO A 645 -23.39 14.14 -11.20
CA PRO A 645 -24.55 14.61 -11.96
C PRO A 645 -25.84 14.03 -11.36
N PRO A 646 -26.95 14.78 -11.45
CA PRO A 646 -28.22 14.38 -10.84
C PRO A 646 -28.74 13.11 -11.49
N ARG A 647 -28.99 12.10 -10.69
CA ARG A 647 -29.47 10.81 -11.18
C ARG A 647 -30.98 10.80 -11.20
N THR A 648 -31.54 10.40 -12.34
CA THR A 648 -32.98 10.32 -12.57
C THR A 648 -33.72 9.46 -11.53
N ILE A 649 -33.05 8.46 -10.99
CA ILE A 649 -33.58 7.55 -9.96
C ILE A 649 -33.75 8.20 -8.58
N PHE A 650 -33.13 9.36 -8.31
CA PHE A 650 -33.23 10.08 -7.04
C PHE A 650 -33.99 11.40 -7.23
N PRO A 651 -35.31 11.44 -6.98
CA PRO A 651 -36.14 12.64 -7.24
C PRO A 651 -35.64 13.89 -6.54
N GLU A 652 -35.01 13.73 -5.38
CA GLU A 652 -34.48 14.84 -4.59
C GLU A 652 -33.23 15.48 -5.23
N GLU A 653 -32.40 14.72 -5.96
CA GLU A 653 -31.28 15.27 -6.72
C GLU A 653 -31.77 16.08 -7.92
N VAL A 654 -32.82 15.57 -8.59
CA VAL A 654 -33.49 16.28 -9.69
C VAL A 654 -34.14 17.57 -9.19
N ALA A 655 -34.85 17.51 -8.06
CA ALA A 655 -35.47 18.67 -7.43
C ALA A 655 -34.44 19.72 -7.01
N PHE A 656 -33.27 19.29 -6.51
CA PHE A 656 -32.19 20.21 -6.17
C PHE A 656 -31.59 20.89 -7.41
N MET A 657 -31.37 20.15 -8.50
CA MET A 657 -30.99 20.75 -9.78
C MET A 657 -32.05 21.75 -10.28
N ASP A 658 -33.33 21.39 -10.23
CA ASP A 658 -34.43 22.29 -10.61
C ASP A 658 -34.46 23.56 -9.77
N ARG A 659 -34.16 23.43 -8.48
CA ARG A 659 -33.99 24.58 -7.59
C ARG A 659 -32.85 25.48 -8.09
N LEU A 660 -31.70 24.93 -8.44
CA LEU A 660 -30.56 25.71 -8.98
C LEU A 660 -30.91 26.41 -10.31
N LEU A 661 -31.58 25.72 -11.23
CA LEU A 661 -32.05 26.31 -12.49
C LEU A 661 -33.08 27.42 -12.24
N GLY A 662 -33.98 27.22 -11.28
CA GLY A 662 -34.99 28.19 -10.87
C GLY A 662 -34.42 29.48 -10.25
N LEU A 663 -33.15 29.48 -9.82
CA LEU A 663 -32.44 30.68 -9.37
C LEU A 663 -31.85 31.49 -10.54
N GLY A 664 -32.05 31.05 -11.78
CA GLY A 664 -31.57 31.74 -12.98
C GLY A 664 -30.14 31.37 -13.38
N ILE A 665 -29.56 30.29 -12.82
CA ILE A 665 -28.25 29.79 -13.24
C ILE A 665 -28.41 29.13 -14.63
N PRO A 666 -27.78 29.65 -15.70
CA PRO A 666 -27.98 29.09 -17.03
C PRO A 666 -27.37 27.69 -17.16
N ILE A 667 -28.11 26.74 -17.71
CA ILE A 667 -27.65 25.36 -17.89
C ILE A 667 -26.45 25.23 -18.86
N ASN A 668 -26.27 26.22 -19.75
CA ASN A 668 -25.17 26.29 -20.71
C ASN A 668 -24.14 27.39 -20.34
N VAL A 669 -24.06 27.78 -19.07
CA VAL A 669 -23.03 28.72 -18.60
C VAL A 669 -21.64 28.15 -18.85
N LEU A 670 -20.67 29.01 -19.17
CA LEU A 670 -19.29 28.62 -19.45
C LEU A 670 -18.38 28.91 -18.26
N ASP A 671 -17.52 27.95 -17.93
CA ASP A 671 -16.37 28.17 -17.03
C ASP A 671 -15.19 28.86 -17.76
N ASP A 672 -14.07 29.07 -17.06
CA ASP A 672 -12.90 29.73 -17.63
C ASP A 672 -12.18 28.90 -18.71
N GLN A 673 -12.49 27.62 -18.85
CA GLN A 673 -12.02 26.75 -19.94
C GLN A 673 -13.04 26.69 -21.09
N GLY A 674 -14.15 27.42 -21.01
CA GLY A 674 -15.22 27.39 -22.00
C GLY A 674 -16.08 26.13 -21.92
N ARG A 675 -15.98 25.35 -20.84
CA ARG A 675 -16.77 24.13 -20.62
C ARG A 675 -18.14 24.51 -20.08
N THR A 676 -19.15 23.75 -20.48
CA THR A 676 -20.51 23.80 -19.89
C THR A 676 -20.65 22.77 -18.78
N PRO A 677 -21.68 22.84 -17.91
CA PRO A 677 -21.99 21.77 -16.97
C PRO A 677 -22.11 20.39 -17.63
N LEU A 678 -22.60 20.31 -18.87
CA LEU A 678 -22.70 19.05 -19.61
C LEU A 678 -21.33 18.44 -19.97
N HIS A 679 -20.30 19.26 -20.19
CA HIS A 679 -18.93 18.75 -20.40
C HIS A 679 -18.41 18.02 -19.16
N LEU A 680 -18.70 18.56 -17.98
CA LEU A 680 -18.27 17.97 -16.70
C LEU A 680 -19.10 16.73 -16.34
N ALA A 681 -20.40 16.75 -16.65
CA ALA A 681 -21.26 15.59 -16.46
C ALA A 681 -20.89 14.40 -17.35
N ALA A 682 -20.37 14.65 -18.55
CA ALA A 682 -20.06 13.61 -19.54
C ALA A 682 -19.02 12.58 -19.06
N ASP A 683 -18.02 13.03 -18.28
CA ASP A 683 -16.99 12.16 -17.69
C ASP A 683 -17.52 11.31 -16.52
N ARG A 684 -18.64 11.71 -15.90
CA ARG A 684 -19.19 11.12 -14.67
C ARG A 684 -20.55 10.45 -14.84
N ALA A 685 -21.14 10.53 -16.03
CA ALA A 685 -22.45 9.97 -16.30
C ALA A 685 -22.39 8.44 -16.24
N VAL A 686 -23.28 7.85 -15.43
CA VAL A 686 -23.38 6.39 -15.27
C VAL A 686 -24.56 5.84 -16.08
N PHE A 687 -25.64 6.60 -16.22
CA PHE A 687 -26.83 6.18 -16.96
C PHE A 687 -27.16 7.17 -18.09
N PRO A 688 -27.58 6.69 -19.28
CA PRO A 688 -28.02 7.56 -20.38
C PRO A 688 -29.16 8.51 -19.99
N ALA A 689 -30.05 8.04 -19.10
CA ALA A 689 -31.18 8.82 -18.59
C ALA A 689 -30.75 10.11 -17.88
N ASP A 690 -29.57 10.14 -17.26
CA ASP A 690 -29.07 11.32 -16.54
C ASP A 690 -28.60 12.40 -17.54
N VAL A 691 -28.03 11.98 -18.66
CA VAL A 691 -27.71 12.88 -19.77
C VAL A 691 -28.98 13.40 -20.44
N ASP A 692 -29.94 12.50 -20.70
CA ASP A 692 -31.23 12.87 -21.30
C ASP A 692 -32.00 13.86 -20.40
N LEU A 693 -31.90 13.72 -19.07
CA LEU A 693 -32.46 14.69 -18.12
C LEU A 693 -31.84 16.08 -18.31
N LEU A 694 -30.52 16.19 -18.41
CA LEU A 694 -29.85 17.48 -18.63
C LEU A 694 -30.25 18.09 -19.97
N VAL A 695 -30.32 17.28 -21.02
CA VAL A 695 -30.75 17.72 -22.37
C VAL A 695 -32.21 18.17 -22.36
N ALA A 696 -33.09 17.46 -21.67
CA ALA A 696 -34.49 17.85 -21.49
C ALA A 696 -34.64 19.18 -20.74
N ARG A 697 -33.64 19.56 -19.94
CA ARG A 697 -33.53 20.86 -19.25
C ARG A 697 -32.78 21.92 -20.05
N GLY A 698 -32.44 21.64 -21.31
CA GLY A 698 -31.86 22.58 -22.25
C GLY A 698 -30.34 22.54 -22.36
N ALA A 699 -29.66 21.52 -21.83
CA ALA A 699 -28.22 21.37 -22.00
C ALA A 699 -27.85 21.15 -23.47
N ASP A 700 -26.93 21.97 -23.98
CA ASP A 700 -26.51 21.97 -25.38
C ASP A 700 -25.30 21.04 -25.58
N ARG A 701 -25.48 20.07 -26.48
CA ARG A 701 -24.49 19.05 -26.85
C ARG A 701 -23.48 19.53 -27.89
N THR A 702 -23.69 20.72 -28.45
CA THR A 702 -22.94 21.27 -29.60
C THR A 702 -21.90 22.31 -29.22
N ILE A 703 -21.94 22.82 -27.98
CA ILE A 703 -20.98 23.81 -27.49
C ILE A 703 -19.60 23.18 -27.40
N ARG A 704 -18.59 23.90 -27.90
CA ARG A 704 -17.18 23.51 -27.80
C ARG A 704 -16.48 24.33 -26.73
N ASP A 705 -15.64 23.66 -25.97
CA ASP A 705 -14.73 24.33 -25.03
C ASP A 705 -13.58 25.04 -25.75
N LYS A 706 -12.67 25.66 -24.98
CA LYS A 706 -11.49 26.35 -25.55
C LYS A 706 -10.49 25.41 -26.23
N ALA A 707 -10.53 24.11 -25.94
CA ALA A 707 -9.75 23.09 -26.63
C ALA A 707 -10.44 22.56 -27.89
N GLY A 708 -11.65 23.05 -28.20
CA GLY A 708 -12.45 22.62 -29.34
C GLY A 708 -13.20 21.30 -29.11
N LYS A 709 -13.22 20.77 -27.88
CA LYS A 709 -13.88 19.51 -27.54
C LYS A 709 -15.38 19.72 -27.27
N LEU A 710 -16.19 18.76 -27.69
CA LEU A 710 -17.61 18.63 -27.35
C LEU A 710 -17.78 17.87 -26.02
N PRO A 711 -18.96 17.91 -25.37
CA PRO A 711 -19.22 17.08 -24.19
C PRO A 711 -18.98 15.59 -24.43
N VAL A 712 -19.36 15.07 -25.60
CA VAL A 712 -19.15 13.64 -25.95
C VAL A 712 -17.67 13.25 -26.02
N ASP A 713 -16.77 14.19 -26.28
CA ASP A 713 -15.32 13.93 -26.37
C ASP A 713 -14.69 13.67 -25.00
N TYR A 714 -15.39 13.98 -23.90
CA TYR A 714 -14.99 13.64 -22.54
C TYR A 714 -15.50 12.28 -22.07
N ALA A 715 -16.43 11.66 -22.80
CA ALA A 715 -17.01 10.36 -22.47
C ALA A 715 -16.28 9.21 -23.20
N GLU A 716 -14.94 9.26 -23.27
CA GLU A 716 -14.15 8.33 -24.09
C GLU A 716 -14.36 6.86 -23.67
N PHE A 717 -14.40 6.62 -22.37
CA PHE A 717 -14.54 5.29 -21.77
C PHE A 717 -15.98 4.96 -21.32
N ALA A 718 -16.95 5.82 -21.62
CA ALA A 718 -18.34 5.60 -21.23
C ALA A 718 -19.03 4.58 -22.15
N GLU A 719 -20.06 3.90 -21.63
CA GLU A 719 -20.89 2.95 -22.38
C GLU A 719 -21.43 3.58 -23.68
N PRO A 720 -21.57 2.82 -24.78
CA PRO A 720 -22.02 3.33 -26.08
C PRO A 720 -23.34 4.11 -26.01
N GLU A 721 -24.26 3.70 -25.14
CA GLU A 721 -25.54 4.34 -24.91
C GLU A 721 -25.40 5.75 -24.33
N ILE A 722 -24.43 5.96 -23.43
CA ILE A 722 -24.14 7.25 -22.80
C ILE A 722 -23.51 8.18 -23.83
N ARG A 723 -22.55 7.67 -24.61
CA ARG A 723 -21.95 8.42 -25.73
C ARG A 723 -23.01 8.83 -26.74
N ARG A 724 -23.91 7.91 -27.10
CA ARG A 724 -25.06 8.19 -27.98
C ARG A 724 -26.02 9.22 -27.38
N ALA A 725 -26.21 9.22 -26.06
CA ALA A 725 -26.97 10.21 -25.31
C ALA A 725 -26.24 11.56 -25.16
N LEU A 726 -24.94 11.66 -25.48
CA LEU A 726 -24.17 12.91 -25.57
C LEU A 726 -23.95 13.43 -27.00
N MET A 727 -23.99 12.60 -28.05
CA MET A 727 -23.81 13.02 -29.46
C MET A 727 -24.85 14.02 -29.98
N PRO A 728 -24.47 15.15 -30.60
CA PRO A 728 -25.43 16.01 -31.32
C PRO A 728 -26.31 15.22 -32.30
N ASP A 729 -27.56 15.62 -32.50
CA ASP A 729 -28.50 14.89 -33.37
C ASP A 729 -27.98 14.71 -34.81
N GLY A 730 -27.22 15.68 -35.32
CA GLY A 730 -26.57 15.58 -36.64
C GLY A 730 -25.37 14.63 -36.72
N MET A 731 -24.86 14.13 -35.60
CA MET A 731 -23.73 13.19 -35.53
C MET A 731 -24.15 11.73 -35.27
N LYS A 732 -25.38 11.50 -34.76
CA LYS A 732 -25.92 10.16 -34.44
C LYS A 732 -25.96 9.19 -35.64
N GLY A 733 -25.87 9.70 -36.88
CA GLY A 733 -25.92 8.90 -38.11
C GLY A 733 -24.58 8.36 -38.63
N LYS A 734 -23.43 8.72 -38.05
CA LYS A 734 -22.10 8.34 -38.60
C LYS A 734 -21.55 6.99 -38.12
N GLU A 735 -21.97 6.47 -36.97
CA GLU A 735 -21.50 5.16 -36.48
C GLU A 735 -22.12 3.96 -37.21
N GLY A 736 -23.26 4.14 -37.89
CA GLY A 736 -23.95 3.06 -38.60
C GLY A 736 -23.22 2.51 -39.85
N THR A 737 -22.08 3.09 -40.24
CA THR A 737 -21.33 2.66 -41.43
C THR A 737 -19.89 2.23 -41.19
N GLU A 738 -19.28 2.59 -40.06
CA GLU A 738 -17.91 2.15 -39.73
C GLU A 738 -17.85 0.96 -38.77
N GLY A 739 -18.86 0.78 -37.88
CA GLY A 739 -18.92 -0.37 -36.96
C GLY A 739 -19.15 -1.72 -37.66
N ARG A 740 -19.78 -1.74 -38.84
CA ARG A 740 -20.05 -2.99 -39.56
C ARG A 740 -18.87 -3.52 -40.38
N LYS A 741 -17.80 -2.74 -40.55
CA LYS A 741 -16.57 -3.20 -41.24
C LYS A 741 -15.51 -3.77 -40.31
N LYS A 742 -15.60 -3.57 -39.00
CA LYS A 742 -14.69 -4.19 -38.02
C LYS A 742 -15.24 -5.48 -37.39
N ALA A 743 -16.54 -5.72 -37.41
CA ALA A 743 -17.13 -6.97 -36.88
C ALA A 743 -16.96 -8.21 -37.80
N ASP A 744 -16.59 -8.03 -39.08
CA ASP A 744 -16.35 -9.14 -40.02
C ASP A 744 -14.85 -9.52 -40.17
N LYS A 745 -13.98 -8.93 -39.33
CA LYS A 745 -12.57 -9.37 -39.19
C LYS A 745 -12.10 -9.24 -37.74
N GLN A 746 -12.62 -10.10 -36.88
CA GLN A 746 -11.87 -10.68 -35.76
C GLN A 746 -12.50 -11.99 -35.33
#